data_AF-A0AA86RVS5-F1
#
_entry.id   AF-A0AA86RVS5-F1
#
_cell.length_a   1.000
_cell.length_b   1.000
_cell.length_c   1.000
_cell.angle_alpha   90.00
_cell.angle_beta   90.00
_cell.angle_gamma   90.00
#
_symmetry.space_group_name_H-M   'P 1'
#
loop_
_entity.id
_entity.type
_entity.pdbx_description
1 polymer ?
#
loop_
_entity_poly.entity_id
_entity_poly.type
_entity_poly.pdbx_seq_one_letter_code
_entity_poly.pdbx_strand_id
1 'polypeptide(L)'
;MAELRHSSSLGSRATNSPMKRDAVVGVGGGDASPLIPDSHLAADDEHDRHSSKDRERHVCSFFNDDPRVSPHNSRISVFFTFLLLLVGLVSVFTIFHKLNAPYLCKKDGIVLHCPHVKESPSLWENPFSSTTSWKPCAERRDGVLSDLPPENETNGYIFIHAEGGLNQQRIAICNAVAVAKIMNATLILPVLKQDQIWKDQTKFEDIFDVDHFIDYLKYDVRIVRDIPKWFTDKSELFSSIRRTVKNIPKYAPAQFYIDNVLPRIKEKKIMALKPFVDRLGYDNVPPEINKLRCRVNYHALKFLPAIEQMADSLASRMRNRTGSSNPYMALHLRFEKGMVGLSFCDFVGTREEKVKMAEYRKKEWPRRYKNGSHLWQLALQKRKEGRCPLEPGEVAVILRAMGYPKETQIYVASGQVYGGQNRMAPLRNMFPNLVTKEELATKEELDGFRKHVTSLAALDFLVCLKSDVFVMTHGGNFAKLIIGARRYMGHRLKSIKPDKGLMSKSFGDPYMGWATFVEDVVVTHQTRTGLPEETFPNYDLWENPLTPCIKESVGTARKYDVPTTRLSLKPVSTLADFVFHLHVSSRNPPHIGRCVWSQNVSESDRQQANIPPRGWNSYDSFSWTISEEEFLQSAEIVSQRLHDHGYEYVVVDYLWYRRKVQGAYHDSLGFDVIDEWGRMLPDPGRWPSSEKGKGFAEVANQVHSLGLKFGIHVMRGISTQAVNANTPILDTTTGGAYQESGRVWYAKDIAIRERACAWMPHGFMSVNTKLGAGKAFLKSLYEQYASWDVDFVKHDCVFGDDFDLNEISYVSEVLKEFDRPIVYSLSPGTSVTPAMAKDVSGLVNMYRITGDDWDTWQDVKAHFDIARGFANANMIGAKGLMGKSWPDLDMLPFGWLTDPGSNEGPHRFSSLNLEEKKTQMTLWSMSKSPLMYGGDVRKIDPSTYDIITNPTLLEINSFSSNNMEFSYIISVKSEDQDFGMRRSSKEIKTTTTHSLRLTSCTESKARGWASESLNQYLERICWKRSLGNKHLPPFCVHKRELYFPLLLDEVSMYQEYHQGKYHLVASNKIKFCLDASPKHKLTSKEFKRGTFSPCRWDSNQMWELNPNGTLVNSYSGLCAIIESREDIINSGGLHSWIAVGRKGEVYIAFFNLSEQKMVISAQVSNLAKSLPGRDFSSCEGSEVWSGDAVQITEGTFSTAVEMHGSALIVLNCS
;
A
#
# COMPACT_ATOMS: atom_id res chain seq x y z
N MET A 1 13.35 -11.01 22.63
CA MET A 1 13.78 -9.61 22.91
C MET A 1 13.77 -9.18 24.40
N ALA A 2 12.81 -9.59 25.24
CA ALA A 2 12.49 -8.90 26.51
C ALA A 2 13.66 -8.59 27.47
N GLU A 3 14.60 -9.50 27.65
CA GLU A 3 15.66 -9.36 28.66
C GLU A 3 16.54 -8.12 28.49
N LEU A 4 16.75 -7.66 27.25
CA LEU A 4 17.50 -6.44 26.94
C LEU A 4 16.83 -5.16 27.47
N ARG A 5 15.57 -5.24 27.92
CA ARG A 5 14.84 -4.15 28.59
C ARG A 5 14.79 -4.27 30.12
N HIS A 6 15.22 -5.39 30.70
CA HIS A 6 15.10 -5.67 32.14
C HIS A 6 16.43 -5.83 32.88
N SER A 7 17.57 -5.93 32.19
CA SER A 7 18.90 -6.10 32.81
C SER A 7 19.46 -4.85 33.50
N SER A 8 18.62 -3.95 34.00
CA SER A 8 19.02 -2.69 34.66
C SER A 8 18.27 -2.40 35.98
N SER A 9 17.61 -3.39 36.58
CA SER A 9 16.84 -3.22 37.83
C SER A 9 17.11 -4.27 38.93
N LEU A 10 18.18 -5.05 38.81
CA LEU A 10 18.60 -6.03 39.82
C LEU A 10 20.06 -5.78 40.23
N GLY A 11 20.22 -4.98 41.28
CA GLY A 11 21.51 -4.66 41.90
C GLY A 11 21.29 -3.94 43.23
N SER A 12 22.09 -4.29 44.25
CA SER A 12 22.16 -3.67 45.59
C SER A 12 20.82 -3.39 46.31
N ARG A 13 20.39 -4.34 47.15
CA ARG A 13 19.57 -4.05 48.35
C ARG A 13 20.40 -4.35 49.60
N ALA A 14 21.21 -3.37 50.00
CA ALA A 14 22.01 -3.40 51.23
C ALA A 14 21.91 -2.02 51.93
N THR A 15 22.01 -2.00 53.25
CA THR A 15 21.60 -0.87 54.10
C THR A 15 22.76 -0.28 54.88
N ASN A 16 23.00 1.04 54.77
CA ASN A 16 22.96 2.00 55.89
C ASN A 16 23.55 3.38 55.53
N SER A 17 23.12 4.38 56.30
CA SER A 17 23.57 5.77 56.32
C SER A 17 24.53 6.01 57.50
N PRO A 18 25.01 7.24 57.79
CA PRO A 18 25.66 8.23 56.91
C PRO A 18 26.98 8.80 57.52
N MET A 19 27.83 9.51 56.75
CA MET A 19 28.23 10.91 57.08
C MET A 19 29.24 11.59 56.14
N LYS A 20 28.96 12.89 55.97
CA LYS A 20 29.77 14.07 55.58
C LYS A 20 31.30 14.10 55.85
N ARG A 21 31.96 15.00 55.06
CA ARG A 21 33.28 15.69 55.27
C ARG A 21 34.56 14.85 55.05
N ASP A 22 35.70 15.39 54.61
CA ASP A 22 36.01 16.70 53.99
C ASP A 22 37.25 16.61 53.05
N ALA A 23 37.19 17.37 51.93
CA ALA A 23 38.21 18.26 51.31
C ALA A 23 39.71 17.89 51.08
N VAL A 24 40.38 18.72 50.25
CA VAL A 24 41.84 18.80 49.93
C VAL A 24 42.37 17.60 49.09
N VAL A 25 42.64 17.69 47.77
CA VAL A 25 43.63 18.48 46.98
C VAL A 25 45.07 17.96 47.09
N GLY A 26 45.62 17.40 46.00
CA GLY A 26 47.04 17.00 45.92
C GLY A 26 47.50 16.36 44.58
N VAL A 27 48.53 16.97 44.00
CA VAL A 27 49.46 16.60 42.90
C VAL A 27 49.91 15.12 42.92
N GLY A 28 50.33 14.43 41.83
CA GLY A 28 50.50 14.79 40.40
C GLY A 28 51.81 14.22 39.79
N GLY A 29 51.78 13.70 38.55
CA GLY A 29 52.92 13.01 37.88
C GLY A 29 53.12 11.54 38.34
N GLY A 30 53.86 10.67 37.62
CA GLY A 30 54.43 10.80 36.27
C GLY A 30 55.27 9.56 35.85
N ASP A 31 54.96 9.00 34.68
CA ASP A 31 55.75 8.25 33.67
C ASP A 31 56.97 7.31 33.98
N ALA A 32 57.27 6.51 32.94
CA ALA A 32 58.59 5.92 32.58
C ALA A 32 59.07 4.60 33.25
N SER A 33 58.74 3.50 32.58
CA SER A 33 59.64 2.41 32.10
C SER A 33 61.05 2.84 31.60
N PRO A 34 62.02 1.94 31.23
CA PRO A 34 62.10 0.45 31.35
C PRO A 34 63.53 -0.13 31.68
N LEU A 35 63.72 -1.46 31.43
CA LEU A 35 64.88 -2.12 30.74
C LEU A 35 66.06 -2.78 31.54
N ILE A 36 66.25 -4.10 31.25
CA ILE A 36 67.47 -4.99 31.27
C ILE A 36 68.13 -5.40 32.65
N PRO A 37 69.01 -6.45 32.74
CA PRO A 37 68.57 -7.79 33.16
C PRO A 37 69.51 -8.52 34.19
N ASP A 38 69.77 -9.83 33.97
CA ASP A 38 70.64 -10.79 34.66
C ASP A 38 70.09 -11.39 35.98
N SER A 39 69.69 -12.68 36.03
CA SER A 39 70.45 -13.96 35.97
C SER A 39 71.10 -14.31 37.34
N HIS A 40 71.16 -15.56 37.83
CA HIS A 40 71.40 -16.86 37.17
C HIS A 40 70.99 -18.07 38.07
N LEU A 41 70.82 -19.26 37.46
CA LEU A 41 70.91 -20.63 38.06
C LEU A 41 69.77 -21.06 39.05
N ALA A 42 69.40 -22.35 39.17
CA ALA A 42 69.84 -23.62 38.54
C ALA A 42 68.58 -24.52 38.27
N ALA A 43 68.54 -25.32 37.19
CA ALA A 43 68.98 -26.74 37.09
C ALA A 43 68.07 -27.73 37.87
N ASP A 44 67.54 -28.85 37.34
CA ASP A 44 67.59 -29.52 36.03
C ASP A 44 66.19 -30.19 35.76
N ASP A 45 65.82 -30.84 34.66
CA ASP A 45 66.59 -31.69 33.72
C ASP A 45 65.98 -31.75 32.28
N GLU A 46 66.64 -32.47 31.37
CA GLU A 46 66.53 -32.42 29.89
C GLU A 46 65.11 -32.65 29.28
N HIS A 47 64.69 -32.10 28.12
CA HIS A 47 65.31 -31.93 26.77
C HIS A 47 65.48 -33.27 25.99
N ASP A 48 65.33 -33.37 24.65
CA ASP A 48 65.00 -32.33 23.66
C ASP A 48 64.32 -32.80 22.34
N ARG A 49 63.97 -31.81 21.50
CA ARG A 49 63.97 -31.72 20.00
C ARG A 49 64.42 -32.97 19.19
N HIS A 50 63.94 -33.27 17.96
CA HIS A 50 63.34 -32.46 16.87
C HIS A 50 62.74 -33.41 15.77
N SER A 51 62.14 -33.06 14.62
CA SER A 51 61.78 -31.80 13.92
C SER A 51 60.62 -32.04 12.90
N SER A 52 60.45 -31.20 11.88
CA SER A 52 59.38 -31.21 10.86
C SER A 52 59.52 -32.22 9.71
N LYS A 53 58.40 -32.82 9.22
CA LYS A 53 57.87 -32.65 7.84
C LYS A 53 56.59 -33.48 7.52
N ASP A 54 55.78 -32.91 6.62
CA ASP A 54 54.95 -33.48 5.52
C ASP A 54 54.16 -34.83 5.62
N ARG A 55 52.85 -34.71 5.28
CA ARG A 55 51.95 -35.62 4.50
C ARG A 55 51.49 -37.02 4.99
N GLU A 56 50.16 -37.11 5.15
CA GLU A 56 49.21 -38.11 4.59
C GLU A 56 49.20 -39.62 4.97
N ARG A 57 48.11 -40.00 5.71
CA ARG A 57 47.10 -41.07 5.42
C ARG A 57 47.33 -42.59 5.76
N HIS A 58 46.25 -43.17 6.34
CA HIS A 58 45.75 -44.58 6.25
C HIS A 58 46.54 -45.73 6.95
N VAL A 59 45.96 -46.87 7.40
CA VAL A 59 44.60 -47.26 7.93
C VAL A 59 44.64 -48.68 8.57
N CYS A 60 43.62 -49.11 9.35
CA CYS A 60 43.41 -50.48 9.93
C CYS A 60 44.43 -50.93 11.03
N SER A 61 44.24 -51.95 11.89
CA SER A 61 43.14 -52.85 12.36
C SER A 61 43.66 -53.55 13.68
N PHE A 62 42.97 -54.31 14.55
CA PHE A 62 41.99 -55.43 14.47
C PHE A 62 41.56 -55.84 15.91
N PHE A 63 40.50 -56.64 16.12
CA PHE A 63 40.32 -57.65 17.21
C PHE A 63 39.04 -58.50 16.97
N ASN A 64 38.97 -59.75 17.49
CA ASN A 64 37.91 -60.75 17.20
C ASN A 64 37.43 -61.57 18.44
N ASP A 65 36.13 -61.93 18.44
CA ASP A 65 35.44 -63.20 18.84
C ASP A 65 35.64 -63.87 20.23
N ASP A 66 34.67 -64.54 20.90
CA ASP A 66 33.18 -64.62 20.91
C ASP A 66 32.76 -65.25 22.31
N PRO A 67 32.04 -66.38 22.58
CA PRO A 67 30.95 -67.14 21.94
C PRO A 67 29.72 -67.48 22.83
N ARG A 68 28.67 -66.62 22.81
CA ARG A 68 27.25 -66.91 23.23
C ARG A 68 27.08 -67.26 24.75
N VAL A 69 25.91 -67.52 25.37
CA VAL A 69 24.46 -67.65 25.03
C VAL A 69 23.62 -66.79 26.05
N SER A 70 22.32 -66.89 26.41
CA SER A 70 21.13 -67.77 26.19
C SER A 70 19.81 -66.95 26.43
N PRO A 71 18.57 -67.42 26.09
CA PRO A 71 17.47 -66.49 25.80
C PRO A 71 16.17 -66.57 26.65
N HIS A 72 15.77 -65.44 27.29
CA HIS A 72 14.35 -65.09 27.53
C HIS A 72 14.17 -63.62 27.99
N ASN A 73 14.03 -62.64 27.06
CA ASN A 73 13.47 -61.29 27.32
C ASN A 73 13.29 -60.37 26.08
N SER A 74 13.28 -60.91 24.87
CA SER A 74 13.58 -60.17 23.63
C SER A 74 12.45 -59.32 23.01
N ARG A 75 11.25 -59.21 23.61
CA ARG A 75 10.15 -58.38 23.04
C ARG A 75 10.00 -57.00 23.70
N ILE A 76 10.07 -56.91 25.03
CA ILE A 76 10.01 -55.61 25.74
C ILE A 76 11.28 -54.79 25.47
N SER A 77 12.44 -55.46 25.42
CA SER A 77 13.73 -54.82 25.09
C SER A 77 13.75 -54.19 23.70
N VAL A 78 13.16 -54.83 22.68
CA VAL A 78 13.10 -54.29 21.31
C VAL A 78 12.23 -53.04 21.23
N PHE A 79 11.09 -53.00 21.94
CA PHE A 79 10.24 -51.81 21.97
C PHE A 79 10.93 -50.64 22.68
N PHE A 80 11.61 -50.89 23.81
CA PHE A 80 12.37 -49.85 24.52
C PHE A 80 13.59 -49.36 23.73
N THR A 81 14.33 -50.25 23.06
CA THR A 81 15.49 -49.84 22.23
C THR A 81 15.05 -49.11 20.97
N PHE A 82 13.93 -49.46 20.34
CA PHE A 82 13.37 -48.69 19.23
C PHE A 82 12.87 -47.31 19.69
N LEU A 83 12.22 -47.21 20.84
CA LEU A 83 11.80 -45.92 21.41
C LEU A 83 13.00 -45.05 21.81
N LEU A 84 14.06 -45.63 22.39
CA LEU A 84 15.30 -44.93 22.71
C LEU A 84 16.08 -44.53 21.46
N LEU A 85 16.04 -45.33 20.38
CA LEU A 85 16.58 -44.95 19.07
C LEU A 85 15.77 -43.81 18.44
N LEU A 86 14.44 -43.79 18.58
CA LEU A 86 13.59 -42.75 18.00
C LEU A 86 13.69 -41.44 18.80
N VAL A 87 13.70 -41.50 20.14
CA VAL A 87 14.02 -40.33 21.01
C VAL A 87 15.46 -39.88 20.80
N GLY A 88 16.39 -40.81 20.59
CA GLY A 88 17.78 -40.55 20.26
C GLY A 88 17.94 -39.86 18.91
N LEU A 89 17.25 -40.33 17.86
CA LEU A 89 17.23 -39.72 16.53
C LEU A 89 16.54 -38.35 16.54
N VAL A 90 15.42 -38.18 17.25
CA VAL A 90 14.78 -36.86 17.42
C VAL A 90 15.68 -35.92 18.21
N SER A 91 16.39 -36.40 19.23
CA SER A 91 17.35 -35.60 20.00
C SER A 91 18.58 -35.25 19.19
N VAL A 92 19.15 -36.18 18.42
CA VAL A 92 20.27 -35.94 17.49
C VAL A 92 19.83 -35.01 16.37
N PHE A 93 18.64 -35.16 15.80
CA PHE A 93 18.09 -34.26 14.79
C PHE A 93 17.84 -32.85 15.36
N THR A 94 17.35 -32.75 16.61
CA THR A 94 17.18 -31.46 17.32
C THR A 94 18.52 -30.83 17.71
N ILE A 95 19.53 -31.63 18.08
CA ILE A 95 20.89 -31.16 18.37
C ILE A 95 21.59 -30.75 17.08
N PHE A 96 21.42 -31.49 15.99
CA PHE A 96 21.94 -31.18 14.67
C PHE A 96 21.26 -29.92 14.09
N HIS A 97 19.95 -29.73 14.30
CA HIS A 97 19.27 -28.46 14.02
C HIS A 97 19.68 -27.33 14.96
N LYS A 98 20.07 -27.58 16.21
CA LYS A 98 20.62 -26.55 17.12
C LYS A 98 22.08 -26.17 16.79
N LEU A 99 22.86 -27.10 16.26
CA LEU A 99 24.25 -26.87 15.82
C LEU A 99 24.30 -26.25 14.42
N ASN A 100 23.35 -26.60 13.53
CA ASN A 100 23.20 -26.04 12.20
C ASN A 100 22.12 -24.94 12.10
N ALA A 101 21.60 -24.43 13.23
CA ALA A 101 20.77 -23.22 13.26
C ALA A 101 21.70 -21.99 13.12
N PRO A 102 21.79 -21.32 11.95
CA PRO A 102 22.91 -20.41 11.69
C PRO A 102 22.80 -19.04 12.39
N TYR A 103 21.74 -18.82 13.18
CA TYR A 103 21.25 -17.48 13.54
C TYR A 103 20.83 -17.35 15.02
N LEU A 104 21.69 -17.73 15.97
CA LEU A 104 21.53 -17.37 17.39
C LEU A 104 22.82 -16.79 17.97
N CYS A 105 22.78 -15.52 18.35
CA CYS A 105 23.86 -14.87 19.08
C CYS A 105 23.87 -15.32 20.54
N LYS A 106 25.00 -15.84 21.01
CA LYS A 106 25.20 -16.23 22.41
C LYS A 106 25.44 -14.98 23.27
N LYS A 107 24.87 -14.92 24.47
CA LYS A 107 24.91 -13.75 25.36
C LYS A 107 25.77 -14.06 26.58
N ASP A 108 26.94 -13.45 26.67
CA ASP A 108 27.84 -13.54 27.82
C ASP A 108 27.85 -12.18 28.54
N GLY A 109 27.09 -12.09 29.64
CA GLY A 109 26.89 -10.85 30.38
C GLY A 109 26.24 -9.75 29.54
N ILE A 110 27.02 -8.71 29.21
CA ILE A 110 26.60 -7.55 28.40
C ILE A 110 27.05 -7.66 26.93
N VAL A 111 27.72 -8.76 26.54
CA VAL A 111 28.32 -8.96 25.22
C VAL A 111 27.57 -10.04 24.45
N LEU A 112 27.25 -9.76 23.18
CA LEU A 112 26.58 -10.69 22.27
C LEU A 112 27.58 -11.22 21.24
N HIS A 113 27.87 -12.51 21.32
CA HIS A 113 28.70 -13.28 20.39
C HIS A 113 27.81 -13.89 19.30
N CYS A 114 27.69 -13.18 18.17
CA CYS A 114 26.99 -13.68 16.98
C CYS A 114 27.93 -14.49 16.07
N PRO A 115 27.44 -15.56 15.40
CA PRO A 115 28.21 -16.23 14.35
C PRO A 115 28.54 -15.29 13.18
N HIS A 116 29.59 -15.63 12.42
CA HIS A 116 29.96 -14.89 11.22
C HIS A 116 28.93 -15.15 10.11
N VAL A 117 28.21 -14.12 9.70
CA VAL A 117 27.40 -14.16 8.47
C VAL A 117 28.37 -14.03 7.29
N LYS A 118 28.23 -14.91 6.29
CA LYS A 118 29.02 -14.84 5.06
C LYS A 118 28.50 -13.67 4.23
N GLU A 119 29.37 -12.71 3.89
CA GLU A 119 28.96 -11.46 3.27
C GLU A 119 28.29 -11.69 1.90
N SER A 120 27.14 -11.06 1.68
CA SER A 120 26.53 -10.96 0.35
C SER A 120 27.11 -9.74 -0.38
N PRO A 121 27.38 -9.82 -1.70
CA PRO A 121 28.01 -8.72 -2.45
C PRO A 121 27.25 -7.38 -2.39
N SER A 122 25.95 -7.40 -2.09
CA SER A 122 25.06 -6.24 -2.08
C SER A 122 25.00 -5.49 -0.74
N LEU A 123 25.87 -5.75 0.25
CA LEU A 123 25.82 -5.05 1.55
C LEU A 123 26.20 -3.56 1.44
N TRP A 124 27.22 -3.22 0.65
CA TRP A 124 27.73 -1.85 0.54
C TRP A 124 27.11 -1.04 -0.60
N GLU A 125 26.69 -1.70 -1.68
CA GLU A 125 26.22 -1.07 -2.91
C GLU A 125 24.68 -1.11 -3.08
N ASN A 126 24.19 -0.32 -4.05
CA ASN A 126 22.82 -0.38 -4.58
C ASN A 126 22.79 -1.19 -5.89
N PRO A 127 21.69 -1.92 -6.20
CA PRO A 127 21.58 -2.73 -7.43
C PRO A 127 21.90 -1.96 -8.71
N PHE A 128 22.92 -2.39 -9.45
CA PHE A 128 23.52 -1.67 -10.59
C PHE A 128 22.53 -1.33 -11.73
N SER A 129 21.51 -2.16 -11.93
CA SER A 129 20.43 -1.93 -12.90
C SER A 129 19.60 -0.67 -12.61
N SER A 130 19.55 -0.22 -11.35
CA SER A 130 18.71 0.91 -10.90
C SER A 130 19.44 2.26 -10.79
N THR A 131 20.76 2.28 -10.96
CA THR A 131 21.62 3.46 -10.72
C THR A 131 22.20 4.08 -12.00
N THR A 132 21.93 3.47 -13.17
CA THR A 132 22.50 3.89 -14.46
C THR A 132 21.56 4.75 -15.31
N SER A 133 20.24 4.64 -15.14
CA SER A 133 19.27 5.40 -15.94
C SER A 133 19.15 6.87 -15.51
N TRP A 134 19.23 7.18 -14.21
CA TRP A 134 19.05 8.54 -13.67
C TRP A 134 20.31 9.41 -13.73
N LYS A 135 20.19 10.62 -14.31
CA LYS A 135 21.29 11.60 -14.43
C LYS A 135 20.84 13.00 -14.02
N PRO A 136 21.69 13.80 -13.34
CA PRO A 136 21.35 15.16 -12.93
C PRO A 136 20.93 16.07 -14.10
N CYS A 137 20.04 17.02 -13.83
CA CYS A 137 19.53 17.96 -14.85
C CYS A 137 19.28 19.40 -14.36
N ALA A 138 19.54 19.70 -13.08
CA ALA A 138 19.48 21.05 -12.52
C ALA A 138 20.68 21.94 -12.89
N GLU A 139 21.75 21.35 -13.43
CA GLU A 139 22.93 22.05 -13.93
C GLU A 139 22.62 23.18 -14.91
N ARG A 140 23.52 24.16 -14.96
CA ARG A 140 23.49 25.22 -15.95
C ARG A 140 23.84 24.62 -17.31
N ARG A 141 23.12 25.01 -18.36
CA ARG A 141 23.50 24.72 -19.75
C ARG A 141 24.13 25.96 -20.36
N ASP A 142 25.20 25.79 -21.10
CA ASP A 142 25.81 26.87 -21.86
C ASP A 142 24.90 27.33 -23.01
N GLY A 143 25.06 28.59 -23.42
CA GLY A 143 24.29 29.19 -24.52
C GLY A 143 22.84 29.61 -24.19
N VAL A 144 22.35 29.43 -22.96
CA VAL A 144 21.02 29.94 -22.55
C VAL A 144 21.06 31.45 -22.34
N LEU A 145 20.18 32.18 -23.04
CA LEU A 145 19.99 33.64 -22.90
C LEU A 145 19.58 34.02 -21.47
N SER A 146 19.96 35.22 -21.04
CA SER A 146 19.73 35.69 -19.68
C SER A 146 18.42 36.47 -19.56
N ASP A 147 17.38 35.81 -19.06
CA ASP A 147 16.08 36.42 -18.71
C ASP A 147 16.18 37.25 -17.41
N LEU A 148 17.13 38.19 -17.36
CA LEU A 148 17.27 39.15 -16.26
C LEU A 148 16.93 40.57 -16.73
N PRO A 149 16.13 41.33 -15.97
CA PRO A 149 15.92 42.73 -16.26
C PRO A 149 17.24 43.53 -16.12
N PRO A 150 17.40 44.61 -16.89
CA PRO A 150 18.38 45.65 -16.65
C PRO A 150 18.40 46.12 -15.19
N GLU A 151 19.54 46.66 -14.72
CA GLU A 151 19.72 47.01 -13.30
C GLU A 151 18.72 48.08 -12.81
N ASN A 152 18.34 48.97 -13.73
CA ASN A 152 17.32 50.01 -13.58
C ASN A 152 15.87 49.49 -13.60
N GLU A 153 15.63 48.20 -13.90
CA GLU A 153 14.30 47.59 -14.07
C GLU A 153 13.95 46.53 -13.01
N THR A 154 14.81 46.31 -12.02
CA THR A 154 14.51 45.42 -10.88
C THR A 154 13.29 45.91 -10.09
N ASN A 155 12.39 45.01 -9.69
CA ASN A 155 11.20 45.37 -8.91
C ASN A 155 11.54 45.91 -7.50
N GLY A 156 12.77 45.66 -7.04
CA GLY A 156 13.36 46.18 -5.81
C GLY A 156 14.33 45.18 -5.17
N TYR A 157 14.75 45.46 -3.94
CA TYR A 157 15.75 44.69 -3.21
C TYR A 157 15.13 43.91 -2.05
N ILE A 158 15.48 42.63 -1.90
CA ILE A 158 15.02 41.79 -0.77
C ILE A 158 16.18 41.35 0.12
N PHE A 159 15.96 41.40 1.42
CA PHE A 159 16.92 41.06 2.47
C PHE A 159 16.34 39.97 3.37
N ILE A 160 16.98 38.80 3.39
CA ILE A 160 16.39 37.59 3.98
C ILE A 160 17.19 37.12 5.20
N HIS A 161 16.48 36.83 6.30
CA HIS A 161 17.05 36.23 7.51
C HIS A 161 16.78 34.73 7.57
N ALA A 162 17.79 33.93 7.24
CA ALA A 162 17.76 32.48 7.38
C ALA A 162 17.96 32.10 8.85
N GLU A 163 17.03 31.35 9.44
CA GLU A 163 17.05 30.98 10.87
C GLU A 163 17.16 29.46 11.08
N GLY A 164 17.56 29.05 12.30
CA GLY A 164 17.86 27.65 12.63
C GLY A 164 19.30 27.25 12.31
N GLY A 165 19.61 25.96 12.39
CA GLY A 165 20.95 25.43 12.11
C GLY A 165 21.24 25.27 10.61
N LEU A 166 22.50 24.97 10.25
CA LEU A 166 23.03 24.88 8.88
C LEU A 166 22.07 24.32 7.81
N ASN A 167 21.42 23.19 8.11
CA ASN A 167 20.57 22.48 7.14
C ASN A 167 19.20 23.14 6.93
N GLN A 168 18.74 23.94 7.88
CA GLN A 168 17.57 24.82 7.72
C GLN A 168 17.98 26.10 6.98
N GLN A 169 19.18 26.62 7.25
CA GLN A 169 19.76 27.76 6.55
C GLN A 169 19.97 27.48 5.06
N ARG A 170 20.55 26.33 4.66
CA ARG A 170 20.69 25.91 3.25
C ARG A 170 19.35 25.94 2.51
N ILE A 171 18.31 25.34 3.08
CA ILE A 171 16.95 25.33 2.51
C ILE A 171 16.35 26.74 2.44
N ALA A 172 16.56 27.57 3.47
CA ALA A 172 16.14 28.96 3.47
C ALA A 172 16.82 29.78 2.36
N ILE A 173 18.12 29.59 2.10
CA ILE A 173 18.86 30.26 1.02
C ILE A 173 18.38 29.79 -0.37
N CYS A 174 18.14 28.50 -0.56
CA CYS A 174 17.59 27.99 -1.83
C CYS A 174 16.20 28.57 -2.12
N ASN A 175 15.36 28.69 -1.09
CA ASN A 175 14.06 29.35 -1.18
C ASN A 175 14.20 30.88 -1.39
N ALA A 176 15.24 31.52 -0.84
CA ALA A 176 15.50 32.95 -1.02
C ALA A 176 15.80 33.32 -2.47
N VAL A 177 16.67 32.56 -3.14
CA VAL A 177 16.98 32.75 -4.58
C VAL A 177 15.73 32.49 -5.44
N ALA A 178 14.95 31.45 -5.12
CA ALA A 178 13.70 31.16 -5.82
C ALA A 178 12.66 32.30 -5.68
N VAL A 179 12.49 32.84 -4.48
CA VAL A 179 11.60 33.99 -4.21
C VAL A 179 12.08 35.27 -4.90
N ALA A 180 13.40 35.51 -4.95
CA ALA A 180 13.97 36.62 -5.73
C ALA A 180 13.64 36.50 -7.23
N LYS A 181 13.75 35.30 -7.82
CA LYS A 181 13.38 35.05 -9.22
C LYS A 181 11.89 35.20 -9.48
N ILE A 182 11.03 34.62 -8.62
CA ILE A 182 9.56 34.76 -8.72
C ILE A 182 9.14 36.24 -8.80
N MET A 183 9.77 37.10 -8.00
CA MET A 183 9.42 38.53 -7.92
C MET A 183 10.22 39.43 -8.88
N ASN A 184 11.13 38.90 -9.70
CA ASN A 184 12.13 39.69 -10.45
C ASN A 184 12.77 40.81 -9.59
N ALA A 185 13.26 40.40 -8.41
CA ALA A 185 13.84 41.28 -7.41
C ALA A 185 15.33 40.96 -7.18
N THR A 186 16.11 41.97 -6.83
CA THR A 186 17.53 41.82 -6.48
C THR A 186 17.67 41.23 -5.08
N LEU A 187 18.41 40.13 -4.94
CA LEU A 187 18.69 39.51 -3.64
C LEU A 187 19.92 40.17 -3.00
N ILE A 188 19.77 40.71 -1.79
CA ILE A 188 20.90 41.04 -0.93
C ILE A 188 21.33 39.76 -0.19
N LEU A 189 22.63 39.54 -0.02
CA LEU A 189 23.21 38.32 0.57
C LEU A 189 22.48 37.90 1.87
N PRO A 190 21.97 36.66 1.99
CA PRO A 190 21.17 36.25 3.14
C PRO A 190 21.94 36.29 4.46
N VAL A 191 21.33 36.88 5.49
CA VAL A 191 21.91 36.89 6.84
C VAL A 191 21.51 35.62 7.59
N LEU A 192 22.51 34.84 8.00
CA LEU A 192 22.33 33.76 8.95
C LEU A 192 22.03 34.36 10.33
N LYS A 193 20.96 33.91 10.98
CA LYS A 193 20.51 34.47 12.26
C LYS A 193 20.63 33.42 13.38
N GLN A 194 21.20 33.86 14.50
CA GLN A 194 21.42 33.09 15.73
C GLN A 194 20.23 32.17 16.09
N ASP A 195 20.52 30.88 16.23
CA ASP A 195 19.61 29.90 16.82
C ASP A 195 19.65 30.01 18.35
N GLN A 196 18.47 30.10 18.99
CA GLN A 196 18.34 30.22 20.44
C GLN A 196 18.90 29.00 21.21
N ILE A 197 19.00 27.84 20.56
CA ILE A 197 19.51 26.59 21.15
C ILE A 197 21.04 26.52 21.08
N TRP A 198 21.64 26.96 19.97
CA TRP A 198 23.07 26.77 19.70
C TRP A 198 23.93 28.03 19.92
N LYS A 199 23.32 29.21 20.04
CA LYS A 199 23.95 30.52 20.35
C LYS A 199 25.01 31.05 19.36
N ASP A 200 25.33 30.32 18.30
CA ASP A 200 26.31 30.67 17.26
C ASP A 200 26.04 32.05 16.60
N GLN A 201 27.11 32.73 16.16
CA GLN A 201 27.09 34.04 15.48
C GLN A 201 27.77 33.99 14.11
N THR A 202 27.67 32.87 13.42
CA THR A 202 28.13 32.66 12.04
C THR A 202 27.50 33.65 11.05
N LYS A 203 28.29 34.19 10.13
CA LYS A 203 27.84 34.86 8.91
C LYS A 203 27.76 33.88 7.74
N PHE A 204 27.23 34.34 6.60
CA PHE A 204 27.23 33.60 5.34
C PHE A 204 28.67 33.31 4.85
N GLU A 205 29.53 34.34 4.89
CA GLU A 205 30.93 34.29 4.45
C GLU A 205 31.86 33.39 5.29
N ASP A 206 31.45 33.00 6.51
CA ASP A 206 32.22 32.09 7.37
C ASP A 206 31.97 30.59 7.03
N ILE A 207 31.05 30.30 6.09
CA ILE A 207 30.57 28.94 5.77
C ILE A 207 30.52 28.66 4.26
N PHE A 208 30.05 29.61 3.46
CA PHE A 208 29.82 29.44 2.02
C PHE A 208 30.73 30.34 1.20
N ASP A 209 31.15 29.85 0.03
CA ASP A 209 31.89 30.64 -0.95
C ASP A 209 30.96 31.70 -1.58
N VAL A 210 31.14 32.96 -1.18
CA VAL A 210 30.30 34.09 -1.64
C VAL A 210 30.54 34.44 -3.10
N ASP A 211 31.78 34.32 -3.57
CA ASP A 211 32.16 34.69 -4.95
C ASP A 211 31.65 33.63 -5.94
N HIS A 212 31.84 32.35 -5.63
CA HIS A 212 31.23 31.26 -6.40
C HIS A 212 29.69 31.33 -6.37
N PHE A 213 29.08 31.62 -5.21
CA PHE A 213 27.62 31.73 -5.09
C PHE A 213 27.03 32.86 -5.94
N ILE A 214 27.67 34.04 -5.97
CA ILE A 214 27.23 35.17 -6.78
C ILE A 214 27.51 34.91 -8.27
N ASP A 215 28.71 34.46 -8.64
CA ASP A 215 29.09 34.29 -10.04
C ASP A 215 28.27 33.19 -10.74
N TYR A 216 28.07 32.05 -10.07
CA TYR A 216 27.32 30.92 -10.64
C TYR A 216 25.83 31.25 -10.88
N LEU A 217 25.26 32.17 -10.08
CA LEU A 217 23.86 32.58 -10.17
C LEU A 217 23.64 33.89 -10.95
N LYS A 218 24.70 34.58 -11.42
CA LYS A 218 24.65 35.95 -11.98
C LYS A 218 23.70 36.18 -13.16
N TYR A 219 23.29 35.10 -13.85
CA TYR A 219 22.32 35.13 -14.96
C TYR A 219 20.93 34.58 -14.59
N ASP A 220 20.81 33.92 -13.43
CA ASP A 220 19.55 33.37 -12.94
C ASP A 220 18.83 34.41 -12.07
N VAL A 221 19.55 35.03 -11.13
CA VAL A 221 19.10 36.08 -10.20
C VAL A 221 20.23 37.10 -9.98
N ARG A 222 19.90 38.39 -9.97
CA ARG A 222 20.86 39.44 -9.57
C ARG A 222 21.07 39.41 -8.05
N ILE A 223 22.30 39.16 -7.61
CA ILE A 223 22.69 39.10 -6.18
C ILE A 223 23.70 40.22 -5.88
N VAL A 224 23.54 40.89 -4.74
CA VAL A 224 24.48 41.91 -4.23
C VAL A 224 24.94 41.56 -2.82
N ARG A 225 26.20 41.87 -2.48
CA ARG A 225 26.76 41.64 -1.14
C ARG A 225 26.07 42.49 -0.09
N ASP A 226 25.97 43.80 -0.35
CA ASP A 226 25.52 44.82 0.58
C ASP A 226 24.32 45.63 0.06
N ILE A 227 23.71 46.42 0.95
CA ILE A 227 22.70 47.41 0.61
C ILE A 227 23.33 48.49 -0.28
N PRO A 228 22.73 48.88 -1.42
CA PRO A 228 23.30 49.87 -2.32
C PRO A 228 23.59 51.22 -1.66
N LYS A 229 24.76 51.81 -1.94
CA LYS A 229 25.25 53.04 -1.29
C LYS A 229 24.35 54.27 -1.48
N TRP A 230 23.46 54.29 -2.48
CA TRP A 230 22.49 55.35 -2.72
C TRP A 230 21.27 55.29 -1.78
N PHE A 231 21.08 54.20 -1.03
CA PHE A 231 20.04 54.08 0.00
C PHE A 231 20.46 54.77 1.33
N THR A 232 21.15 55.91 1.22
CA THR A 232 21.96 56.51 2.30
C THR A 232 21.15 57.14 3.43
N ASP A 233 19.87 57.44 3.21
CA ASP A 233 18.99 57.91 4.28
C ASP A 233 18.66 56.77 5.24
N LYS A 234 19.37 56.78 6.37
CA LYS A 234 19.18 55.81 7.46
C LYS A 234 17.75 55.84 8.01
N SER A 235 17.01 56.94 7.94
CA SER A 235 15.65 57.04 8.46
C SER A 235 14.64 56.23 7.63
N GLU A 236 14.69 56.33 6.30
CA GLU A 236 13.89 55.49 5.40
C GLU A 236 14.31 54.02 5.43
N LEU A 237 15.62 53.76 5.53
CA LEU A 237 16.14 52.41 5.64
C LEU A 237 15.67 51.73 6.94
N PHE A 238 15.75 52.42 8.09
CA PHE A 238 15.25 51.89 9.37
C PHE A 238 13.72 51.77 9.40
N SER A 239 12.96 52.67 8.75
CA SER A 239 11.49 52.58 8.71
C SER A 239 11.02 51.43 7.82
N SER A 240 11.65 51.22 6.67
CA SER A 240 11.33 50.14 5.72
C SER A 240 11.76 48.78 6.25
N ILE A 241 12.94 48.66 6.89
CA ILE A 241 13.35 47.41 7.56
C ILE A 241 12.46 47.10 8.79
N ARG A 242 11.97 48.11 9.52
CA ARG A 242 10.96 47.92 10.59
C ARG A 242 9.64 47.34 10.06
N ARG A 243 9.23 47.69 8.84
CA ARG A 243 8.05 47.12 8.14
C ARG A 243 8.33 45.72 7.55
N THR A 244 8.89 44.83 8.36
CA THR A 244 9.08 43.42 8.05
C THR A 244 7.73 42.72 7.82
N VAL A 245 7.61 41.89 6.77
CA VAL A 245 6.46 40.96 6.61
C VAL A 245 6.63 39.81 7.60
N LYS A 246 6.02 39.94 8.79
CA LYS A 246 6.15 38.97 9.89
C LYS A 246 5.31 37.70 9.68
N ASN A 247 4.23 37.80 8.91
CA ASN A 247 3.23 36.75 8.70
C ASN A 247 3.34 36.18 7.28
N ILE A 248 4.53 35.72 6.88
CA ILE A 248 4.63 34.81 5.71
C ILE A 248 4.20 33.43 6.22
N PRO A 249 3.23 32.73 5.60
CA PRO A 249 2.86 31.37 5.98
C PRO A 249 4.03 30.39 5.99
N LYS A 250 3.88 29.23 6.63
CA LYS A 250 4.82 28.14 6.37
C LYS A 250 4.47 27.51 5.03
N TYR A 251 5.45 27.20 4.19
CA TYR A 251 5.26 26.65 2.85
C TYR A 251 4.37 27.52 1.93
N ALA A 252 4.45 28.86 2.03
CA ALA A 252 3.63 29.76 1.23
C ALA A 252 3.82 29.51 -0.29
N PRO A 253 2.74 29.55 -1.10
CA PRO A 253 2.81 29.31 -2.54
C PRO A 253 3.52 30.46 -3.27
N ALA A 254 4.00 30.23 -4.49
CA ALA A 254 4.66 31.25 -5.29
C ALA A 254 3.80 32.53 -5.46
N GLN A 255 2.49 32.35 -5.67
CA GLN A 255 1.52 33.44 -5.83
C GLN A 255 1.42 34.36 -4.60
N PHE A 256 1.59 33.84 -3.37
CA PHE A 256 1.57 34.67 -2.15
C PHE A 256 2.63 35.78 -2.21
N TYR A 257 3.80 35.50 -2.80
CA TYR A 257 4.87 36.49 -2.95
C TYR A 257 4.50 37.56 -4.00
N ILE A 258 3.82 37.18 -5.08
CA ILE A 258 3.32 38.12 -6.10
C ILE A 258 2.25 39.05 -5.53
N ASP A 259 1.34 38.53 -4.71
CA ASP A 259 0.19 39.30 -4.22
C ASP A 259 0.50 40.12 -2.96
N ASN A 260 1.27 39.56 -2.02
CA ASN A 260 1.43 40.12 -0.66
C ASN A 260 2.80 40.76 -0.39
N VAL A 261 3.80 40.49 -1.23
CA VAL A 261 5.20 40.90 -0.96
C VAL A 261 5.71 41.83 -2.08
N LEU A 262 5.56 41.43 -3.35
CA LEU A 262 5.96 42.22 -4.52
C LEU A 262 5.38 43.65 -4.56
N PRO A 263 4.10 43.93 -4.23
CA PRO A 263 3.58 45.30 -4.26
C PRO A 263 4.26 46.19 -3.22
N ARG A 264 4.56 45.63 -2.05
CA ARG A 264 5.26 46.33 -0.96
C ARG A 264 6.74 46.55 -1.26
N ILE A 265 7.39 45.63 -1.98
CA ILE A 265 8.75 45.82 -2.52
C ILE A 265 8.74 46.98 -3.53
N LYS A 266 7.79 47.00 -4.48
CA LYS A 266 7.64 48.10 -5.44
C LYS A 266 7.42 49.47 -4.75
N GLU A 267 6.64 49.50 -3.68
CA GLU A 267 6.33 50.68 -2.86
C GLU A 267 7.49 51.19 -1.99
N LYS A 268 8.40 50.30 -1.53
CA LYS A 268 9.46 50.64 -0.56
C LYS A 268 10.89 50.50 -1.07
N LYS A 269 11.07 49.96 -2.27
CA LYS A 269 12.34 49.66 -2.97
C LYS A 269 13.29 48.70 -2.24
N ILE A 270 13.27 48.60 -0.92
CA ILE A 270 13.94 47.56 -0.12
C ILE A 270 12.98 46.96 0.91
N MET A 271 13.03 45.64 1.09
CA MET A 271 12.21 44.94 2.09
C MET A 271 12.98 43.81 2.79
N ALA A 272 12.77 43.69 4.11
CA ALA A 272 13.30 42.61 4.90
C ALA A 272 12.25 41.53 5.21
N LEU A 273 12.57 40.26 4.98
CA LEU A 273 11.71 39.10 5.26
C LEU A 273 12.27 38.31 6.45
N LYS A 274 11.54 38.31 7.58
CA LYS A 274 11.95 37.65 8.84
C LYS A 274 10.70 37.19 9.62
N PRO A 275 10.64 35.96 10.16
CA PRO A 275 11.65 34.89 10.11
C PRO A 275 11.51 34.00 8.85
N PHE A 276 12.61 33.72 8.15
CA PHE A 276 12.59 33.00 6.88
C PHE A 276 13.17 31.58 7.00
N VAL A 277 12.30 30.62 7.32
CA VAL A 277 12.58 29.17 7.32
C VAL A 277 11.38 28.46 6.70
N ASP A 278 11.61 27.53 5.77
CA ASP A 278 10.56 26.77 5.07
C ASP A 278 9.41 27.65 4.52
N ARG A 279 9.71 28.85 3.99
CA ARG A 279 8.70 29.86 3.59
C ARG A 279 8.18 29.76 2.17
N LEU A 280 8.80 28.97 1.30
CA LEU A 280 8.28 28.66 -0.03
C LEU A 280 7.84 27.19 -0.05
N GLY A 281 6.62 26.92 -0.52
CA GLY A 281 6.04 25.58 -0.63
C GLY A 281 6.67 24.73 -1.75
N TYR A 282 5.95 23.71 -2.19
CA TYR A 282 6.31 22.88 -3.35
C TYR A 282 5.22 22.97 -4.42
N ASP A 283 3.97 22.87 -3.96
CA ASP A 283 2.72 23.02 -4.69
C ASP A 283 2.67 24.37 -5.43
N ASN A 284 2.23 24.34 -6.69
CA ASN A 284 2.09 25.53 -7.55
C ASN A 284 3.37 26.39 -7.72
N VAL A 285 4.55 25.83 -7.44
CA VAL A 285 5.85 26.43 -7.80
C VAL A 285 6.27 25.93 -9.19
N PRO A 286 6.53 26.81 -10.18
CA PRO A 286 6.86 26.38 -11.54
C PRO A 286 8.08 25.43 -11.61
N PRO A 287 8.10 24.44 -12.52
CA PRO A 287 9.18 23.43 -12.57
C PRO A 287 10.59 24.02 -12.67
N GLU A 288 10.79 25.06 -13.48
CA GLU A 288 12.09 25.75 -13.61
C GLU A 288 12.52 26.48 -12.33
N ILE A 289 11.58 26.92 -11.48
CA ILE A 289 11.89 27.49 -10.16
C ILE A 289 12.29 26.37 -9.17
N ASN A 290 11.64 25.20 -9.22
CA ASN A 290 12.06 24.05 -8.42
C ASN A 290 13.43 23.48 -8.86
N LYS A 291 13.70 23.50 -10.17
CA LYS A 291 15.01 23.20 -10.76
C LYS A 291 16.08 24.22 -10.35
N LEU A 292 15.74 25.51 -10.27
CA LEU A 292 16.62 26.55 -9.70
C LEU A 292 16.91 26.31 -8.20
N ARG A 293 15.92 25.92 -7.39
CA ARG A 293 16.13 25.55 -5.96
C ARG A 293 17.16 24.42 -5.83
N CYS A 294 17.08 23.40 -6.68
CA CYS A 294 18.09 22.34 -6.75
C CYS A 294 19.45 22.82 -7.28
N ARG A 295 19.49 23.67 -8.32
CA ARG A 295 20.73 24.27 -8.83
C ARG A 295 21.47 25.02 -7.71
N VAL A 296 20.74 25.80 -6.92
CA VAL A 296 21.28 26.53 -5.77
C VAL A 296 21.81 25.55 -4.71
N ASN A 297 21.05 24.51 -4.36
CA ASN A 297 21.46 23.56 -3.33
C ASN A 297 22.66 22.69 -3.70
N TYR A 298 22.75 22.23 -4.95
CA TYR A 298 23.77 21.26 -5.37
C TYR A 298 25.01 21.89 -6.00
N HIS A 299 24.91 23.12 -6.54
CA HIS A 299 26.03 23.76 -7.27
C HIS A 299 26.42 25.13 -6.73
N ALA A 300 25.48 26.02 -6.39
CA ALA A 300 25.82 27.36 -5.93
C ALA A 300 26.26 27.39 -4.46
N LEU A 301 25.62 26.61 -3.58
CA LEU A 301 25.94 26.53 -2.15
C LEU A 301 27.10 25.56 -1.86
N LYS A 302 28.29 25.89 -2.37
CA LYS A 302 29.56 25.29 -1.95
C LYS A 302 29.98 25.79 -0.57
N PHE A 303 30.68 24.94 0.17
CA PHE A 303 31.31 25.35 1.43
C PHE A 303 32.65 26.06 1.15
N LEU A 304 33.19 26.77 2.14
CA LEU A 304 34.55 27.31 2.03
C LEU A 304 35.58 26.18 1.77
N PRO A 305 36.59 26.38 0.91
CA PRO A 305 37.57 25.33 0.57
C PRO A 305 38.25 24.66 1.76
N ALA A 306 38.49 25.38 2.87
CA ALA A 306 39.06 24.82 4.09
C ALA A 306 38.14 23.77 4.76
N ILE A 307 36.81 23.96 4.70
CA ILE A 307 35.82 22.99 5.20
C ILE A 307 35.82 21.75 4.30
N GLU A 308 35.88 21.93 2.98
CA GLU A 308 35.89 20.83 2.02
C GLU A 308 37.18 19.99 2.14
N GLN A 309 38.35 20.62 2.19
CA GLN A 309 39.65 19.96 2.39
C GLN A 309 39.74 19.20 3.72
N MET A 310 39.20 19.75 4.80
CA MET A 310 39.17 19.05 6.10
C MET A 310 38.21 17.86 6.08
N ALA A 311 37.05 17.97 5.42
CA ALA A 311 36.14 16.84 5.24
C ALA A 311 36.71 15.74 4.33
N ASP A 312 37.46 16.09 3.29
CA ASP A 312 38.21 15.13 2.47
C ASP A 312 39.33 14.44 3.26
N SER A 313 40.00 15.17 4.15
CA SER A 313 41.00 14.60 5.06
C SER A 313 40.37 13.59 6.03
N LEU A 314 39.22 13.93 6.62
CA LEU A 314 38.46 13.03 7.51
C LEU A 314 37.94 11.77 6.77
N ALA A 315 37.39 11.93 5.55
CA ALA A 315 36.93 10.81 4.74
C ALA A 315 38.08 9.89 4.29
N SER A 316 39.23 10.47 3.92
CA SER A 316 40.44 9.73 3.56
C SER A 316 41.01 8.94 4.75
N ARG A 317 41.01 9.54 5.95
CA ARG A 317 41.37 8.85 7.20
C ARG A 317 40.42 7.68 7.47
N MET A 318 39.11 7.87 7.33
CA MET A 318 38.12 6.79 7.50
C MET A 318 38.34 5.62 6.53
N ARG A 319 38.67 5.89 5.26
CA ARG A 319 38.94 4.83 4.28
C ARG A 319 40.23 4.07 4.56
N ASN A 320 41.28 4.74 5.04
CA ASN A 320 42.62 4.16 5.20
C ASN A 320 42.95 3.66 6.62
N ARG A 321 42.03 3.80 7.60
CA ARG A 321 42.25 3.49 9.03
C ARG A 321 42.67 2.06 9.35
N THR A 322 42.45 1.12 8.43
CA THR A 322 42.72 -0.33 8.59
C THR A 322 43.91 -0.81 7.74
N GLY A 323 44.79 0.09 7.31
CA GLY A 323 45.99 -0.22 6.52
C GLY A 323 45.72 -0.62 5.06
N SER A 324 44.44 -0.71 4.69
CA SER A 324 43.92 -0.97 3.34
C SER A 324 42.73 -0.02 3.10
N SER A 325 42.46 0.33 1.84
CA SER A 325 41.40 1.27 1.51
C SER A 325 40.04 0.57 1.53
N ASN A 326 39.34 0.68 2.65
CA ASN A 326 38.09 -0.03 2.93
C ASN A 326 36.88 0.93 2.91
N PRO A 327 35.68 0.44 2.57
CA PRO A 327 34.46 1.25 2.64
C PRO A 327 34.12 1.62 4.09
N TYR A 328 33.38 2.71 4.26
CA TYR A 328 32.86 3.14 5.55
C TYR A 328 31.39 3.57 5.50
N MET A 329 30.71 3.30 6.60
CA MET A 329 29.34 3.71 6.86
C MET A 329 29.34 5.04 7.60
N ALA A 330 28.46 5.97 7.24
CA ALA A 330 28.18 7.16 8.04
C ALA A 330 26.81 7.03 8.72
N LEU A 331 26.81 7.06 10.04
CA LEU A 331 25.63 6.92 10.89
C LEU A 331 25.23 8.27 11.50
N HIS A 332 24.14 8.83 11.02
CA HIS A 332 23.51 10.03 11.57
C HIS A 332 22.64 9.68 12.79
N LEU A 333 23.25 9.75 13.97
CA LEU A 333 22.66 9.35 15.24
C LEU A 333 21.94 10.52 15.92
N ARG A 334 20.67 10.71 15.58
CA ARG A 334 19.81 11.81 16.05
C ARG A 334 19.26 11.61 17.47
N PHE A 335 20.14 11.32 18.42
CA PHE A 335 19.81 11.00 19.82
C PHE A 335 20.34 12.05 20.82
N GLU A 336 20.40 13.31 20.41
CA GLU A 336 20.84 14.43 21.24
C GLU A 336 19.76 14.83 22.28
N LYS A 337 20.18 15.42 23.41
CA LYS A 337 19.27 15.85 24.49
C LYS A 337 18.07 16.68 24.00
N GLY A 338 18.30 17.58 23.03
CA GLY A 338 17.24 18.39 22.41
C GLY A 338 16.20 17.57 21.66
N MET A 339 16.64 16.59 20.85
CA MET A 339 15.74 15.71 20.08
C MET A 339 14.98 14.74 21.00
N VAL A 340 15.68 14.13 21.97
CA VAL A 340 15.05 13.28 22.99
C VAL A 340 14.01 14.08 23.78
N GLY A 341 14.31 15.32 24.16
CA GLY A 341 13.35 16.26 24.75
C GLY A 341 12.12 16.49 23.86
N LEU A 342 12.35 17.02 22.65
CA LEU A 342 11.31 17.45 21.70
C LEU A 342 10.40 16.32 21.21
N SER A 343 10.89 15.07 21.17
CA SER A 343 10.08 13.92 20.78
C SER A 343 8.90 13.65 21.73
N PHE A 344 9.06 13.97 23.02
CA PHE A 344 8.21 13.49 24.13
C PHE A 344 8.04 11.95 24.17
N CYS A 345 8.94 11.18 23.55
CA CYS A 345 8.98 9.74 23.70
C CYS A 345 9.57 9.33 25.06
N ASP A 346 9.30 8.10 25.48
CA ASP A 346 10.02 7.45 26.57
C ASP A 346 11.02 6.43 25.99
N PHE A 347 12.14 6.30 26.68
CA PHE A 347 13.30 5.48 26.34
C PHE A 347 13.74 4.70 27.56
N VAL A 348 14.52 3.63 27.37
CA VAL A 348 15.17 2.97 28.50
C VAL A 348 16.13 3.97 29.17
N GLY A 349 16.36 3.89 30.48
CA GLY A 349 17.24 4.84 31.17
C GLY A 349 16.99 4.92 32.67
N THR A 350 17.94 5.48 33.40
CA THR A 350 17.89 5.52 34.87
C THR A 350 16.80 6.49 35.36
N ARG A 351 16.43 6.38 36.65
CA ARG A 351 15.43 7.26 37.26
C ARG A 351 15.89 8.72 37.23
N GLU A 352 17.18 8.95 37.42
CA GLU A 352 17.85 10.26 37.43
C GLU A 352 17.88 10.87 36.02
N GLU A 353 18.13 10.05 34.99
CA GLU A 353 18.00 10.48 33.59
C GLU A 353 16.58 10.95 33.29
N LYS A 354 15.57 10.13 33.63
CA LYS A 354 14.17 10.44 33.36
C LYS A 354 13.70 11.70 34.11
N VAL A 355 14.14 11.92 35.35
CA VAL A 355 13.89 13.17 36.10
C VAL A 355 14.55 14.38 35.42
N LYS A 356 15.83 14.30 35.06
CA LYS A 356 16.54 15.40 34.35
C LYS A 356 15.92 15.72 32.99
N MET A 357 15.32 14.73 32.31
CA MET A 357 14.58 14.93 31.07
C MET A 357 13.18 15.54 31.30
N ALA A 358 12.50 15.18 32.38
CA ALA A 358 11.24 15.80 32.80
C ALA A 358 11.42 17.29 33.12
N GLU A 359 12.45 17.64 33.89
CA GLU A 359 12.82 19.03 34.20
C GLU A 359 13.14 19.83 32.94
N TYR A 360 13.96 19.26 32.04
CA TYR A 360 14.30 19.88 30.76
C TYR A 360 13.06 20.12 29.89
N ARG A 361 12.17 19.14 29.77
CA ARG A 361 10.89 19.30 29.03
C ARG A 361 9.97 20.35 29.66
N LYS A 362 9.94 20.45 30.99
CA LYS A 362 9.20 21.50 31.73
C LYS A 362 9.77 22.89 31.46
N LYS A 363 11.09 23.03 31.38
CA LYS A 363 11.78 24.31 31.12
C LYS A 363 11.61 24.78 29.67
N GLU A 364 11.92 23.95 28.69
CA GLU A 364 11.96 24.40 27.27
C GLU A 364 10.57 24.40 26.61
N TRP A 365 9.61 23.58 27.08
CA TRP A 365 8.26 23.49 26.51
C TRP A 365 7.14 23.52 27.57
N PRO A 366 7.06 24.52 28.47
CA PRO A 366 6.11 24.57 29.59
C PRO A 366 4.63 24.50 29.15
N ARG A 367 4.29 25.02 27.96
CA ARG A 367 2.92 24.92 27.41
C ARG A 367 2.53 23.50 26.96
N ARG A 368 3.50 22.63 26.65
CA ARG A 368 3.28 21.21 26.29
C ARG A 368 3.46 20.28 27.50
N TYR A 369 4.45 20.55 28.35
CA TYR A 369 4.74 19.71 29.51
C TYR A 369 3.93 20.13 30.74
N LYS A 370 2.74 19.54 30.91
CA LYS A 370 1.89 19.72 32.10
C LYS A 370 2.38 18.84 33.27
N ASN A 371 1.65 17.75 33.59
CA ASN A 371 1.89 16.96 34.81
C ASN A 371 2.57 15.59 34.56
N GLY A 372 3.16 15.37 33.38
CA GLY A 372 3.86 14.12 33.00
C GLY A 372 2.98 12.88 32.76
N SER A 373 1.90 12.69 33.53
CA SER A 373 1.04 11.49 33.54
C SER A 373 0.49 11.07 32.16
N HIS A 374 0.11 12.03 31.33
CA HIS A 374 -0.44 11.80 29.98
C HIS A 374 0.63 11.38 28.95
N LEU A 375 1.92 11.42 29.29
CA LEU A 375 3.00 11.19 28.33
C LEU A 375 3.23 9.70 28.03
N TRP A 376 2.91 8.77 28.94
CA TRP A 376 3.21 7.34 28.71
C TRP A 376 2.44 6.75 27.52
N GLN A 377 1.11 6.93 27.49
CA GLN A 377 0.29 6.47 26.35
C GLN A 377 0.65 7.20 25.06
N LEU A 378 0.93 8.51 25.12
CA LEU A 378 1.36 9.30 23.97
C LEU A 378 2.74 8.87 23.44
N ALA A 379 3.67 8.50 24.32
CA ALA A 379 5.00 8.00 23.96
C ALA A 379 4.92 6.61 23.31
N LEU A 380 4.11 5.70 23.86
CA LEU A 380 3.85 4.39 23.25
C LEU A 380 3.19 4.52 21.87
N GLN A 381 2.19 5.41 21.73
CA GLN A 381 1.57 5.70 20.44
C GLN A 381 2.61 6.26 19.46
N LYS A 382 3.42 7.25 19.86
CA LYS A 382 4.49 7.81 19.02
C LYS A 382 5.54 6.77 18.62
N ARG A 383 5.87 5.80 19.48
CA ARG A 383 6.81 4.73 19.14
C ARG A 383 6.21 3.81 18.07
N LYS A 384 4.94 3.41 18.21
CA LYS A 384 4.18 2.65 17.20
C LYS A 384 4.00 3.39 15.86
N GLU A 385 3.82 4.70 15.91
CA GLU A 385 3.77 5.59 14.73
C GLU A 385 5.16 5.87 14.11
N GLY A 386 6.24 5.25 14.63
CA GLY A 386 7.60 5.50 14.17
C GLY A 386 8.09 6.94 14.40
N ARG A 387 7.44 7.72 15.26
CA ARG A 387 7.74 9.15 15.54
C ARG A 387 8.82 9.37 16.61
N CYS A 388 9.40 8.32 17.17
CA CYS A 388 10.60 8.42 18.02
C CYS A 388 11.90 8.33 17.20
N PRO A 389 13.04 8.88 17.67
CA PRO A 389 14.37 8.40 17.28
C PRO A 389 14.61 6.98 17.82
N LEU A 390 15.49 6.22 17.18
CA LEU A 390 15.97 4.93 17.69
C LEU A 390 17.07 5.15 18.74
N GLU A 391 17.13 4.29 19.76
CA GLU A 391 18.25 4.24 20.71
C GLU A 391 19.49 3.60 20.04
N PRO A 392 20.75 3.95 20.42
CA PRO A 392 21.94 3.42 19.75
C PRO A 392 22.03 1.89 19.73
N GLY A 393 21.51 1.22 20.76
CA GLY A 393 21.43 -0.25 20.81
C GLY A 393 20.39 -0.85 19.85
N GLU A 394 19.27 -0.16 19.59
CA GLU A 394 18.29 -0.60 18.58
C GLU A 394 18.89 -0.51 17.18
N VAL A 395 19.65 0.57 16.91
CA VAL A 395 20.39 0.77 15.66
C VAL A 395 21.45 -0.33 15.49
N ALA A 396 22.22 -0.63 16.54
CA ALA A 396 23.24 -1.67 16.52
C ALA A 396 22.64 -3.04 16.15
N VAL A 397 21.51 -3.39 16.77
CA VAL A 397 20.76 -4.63 16.50
C VAL A 397 20.23 -4.67 15.07
N ILE A 398 19.68 -3.58 14.53
CA ILE A 398 19.23 -3.51 13.12
C ILE A 398 20.41 -3.70 12.16
N LEU A 399 21.56 -3.04 12.38
CA LEU A 399 22.72 -3.19 11.51
C LEU A 399 23.30 -4.62 11.54
N ARG A 400 23.33 -5.27 12.71
CA ARG A 400 23.69 -6.69 12.84
C ARG A 400 22.71 -7.61 12.13
N ALA A 401 21.41 -7.30 12.15
CA ALA A 401 20.39 -8.08 11.45
C ALA A 401 20.40 -7.85 9.92
N MET A 402 20.82 -6.67 9.46
CA MET A 402 21.11 -6.38 8.04
C MET A 402 22.39 -7.08 7.52
N GLY A 403 23.14 -7.79 8.37
CA GLY A 403 24.32 -8.57 8.00
C GLY A 403 25.66 -7.83 8.14
N TYR A 404 25.71 -6.60 8.67
CA TYR A 404 26.99 -5.88 8.81
C TYR A 404 27.90 -6.56 9.87
N PRO A 405 29.17 -6.87 9.53
CA PRO A 405 30.13 -7.50 10.44
C PRO A 405 30.56 -6.54 11.56
N LYS A 406 31.17 -7.06 12.62
CA LYS A 406 31.58 -6.26 13.80
C LYS A 406 32.71 -5.28 13.43
N GLU A 407 33.44 -5.64 12.39
CA GLU A 407 34.60 -4.99 11.80
C GLU A 407 34.21 -3.75 10.95
N THR A 408 32.92 -3.56 10.68
CA THR A 408 32.35 -2.42 9.92
C THR A 408 32.87 -1.08 10.45
N GLN A 409 33.51 -0.29 9.58
CA GLN A 409 33.95 1.06 9.91
C GLN A 409 32.75 2.03 9.90
N ILE A 410 32.46 2.66 11.05
CA ILE A 410 31.31 3.57 11.21
C ILE A 410 31.77 4.97 11.65
N TYR A 411 31.55 5.98 10.81
CA TYR A 411 31.63 7.39 11.21
C TYR A 411 30.31 7.81 11.87
N VAL A 412 30.32 8.27 13.12
CA VAL A 412 29.10 8.72 13.82
C VAL A 412 28.95 10.24 13.75
N ALA A 413 28.01 10.70 12.92
CA ALA A 413 27.59 12.10 12.85
C ALA A 413 26.49 12.37 13.87
N SER A 414 26.84 13.03 14.97
CA SER A 414 25.94 13.30 16.09
C SER A 414 26.39 14.55 16.86
N GLY A 415 25.44 15.27 17.46
CA GLY A 415 25.73 16.12 18.62
C GLY A 415 25.97 15.27 19.88
N GLN A 416 26.02 15.90 21.06
CA GLN A 416 26.22 15.16 22.31
C GLN A 416 25.05 14.19 22.59
N VAL A 417 25.33 12.88 22.52
CA VAL A 417 24.35 11.79 22.70
C VAL A 417 23.80 11.78 24.12
N TYR A 418 22.48 11.68 24.24
CA TYR A 418 21.79 11.68 25.53
C TYR A 418 22.04 10.39 26.32
N GLY A 419 22.63 10.51 27.52
CA GLY A 419 23.14 9.39 28.32
C GLY A 419 24.61 9.06 28.08
N GLY A 420 25.30 9.79 27.19
CA GLY A 420 26.76 9.72 27.01
C GLY A 420 27.26 8.32 26.62
N GLN A 421 28.45 7.95 27.11
CA GLN A 421 29.08 6.68 26.77
C GLN A 421 28.24 5.47 27.20
N ASN A 422 27.50 5.54 28.31
CA ASN A 422 26.60 4.46 28.75
C ASN A 422 25.51 4.16 27.70
N ARG A 423 25.03 5.19 26.99
CA ARG A 423 24.07 5.04 25.88
C ARG A 423 24.73 4.50 24.60
N MET A 424 26.00 4.84 24.37
CA MET A 424 26.77 4.41 23.20
C MET A 424 27.37 3.01 23.34
N ALA A 425 27.55 2.49 24.56
CA ALA A 425 28.22 1.21 24.81
C ALA A 425 27.61 0.02 24.03
N PRO A 426 26.27 -0.15 23.91
CA PRO A 426 25.71 -1.23 23.09
C PRO A 426 26.12 -1.16 21.61
N LEU A 427 26.26 0.05 21.07
CA LEU A 427 26.68 0.28 19.68
C LEU A 427 28.20 0.09 19.51
N ARG A 428 29.02 0.62 20.43
CA ARG A 428 30.49 0.40 20.43
C ARG A 428 30.85 -1.08 20.65
N ASN A 429 30.10 -1.82 21.45
CA ASN A 429 30.35 -3.25 21.69
C ASN A 429 30.06 -4.11 20.44
N MET A 430 29.05 -3.75 19.64
CA MET A 430 28.73 -4.44 18.39
C MET A 430 29.59 -3.99 17.20
N PHE A 431 30.11 -2.76 17.24
CA PHE A 431 30.93 -2.15 16.18
C PHE A 431 32.10 -1.32 16.77
N PRO A 432 33.18 -1.97 17.27
CA PRO A 432 34.29 -1.30 17.94
C PRO A 432 35.06 -0.33 17.03
N ASN A 433 35.00 -0.51 15.71
CA ASN A 433 35.66 0.37 14.74
C ASN A 433 34.97 1.73 14.55
N LEU A 434 33.84 1.98 15.24
CA LEU A 434 33.12 3.25 15.17
C LEU A 434 33.90 4.41 15.81
N VAL A 435 33.82 5.58 15.18
CA VAL A 435 34.51 6.82 15.61
C VAL A 435 33.70 8.08 15.35
N THR A 436 34.04 9.17 16.03
CA THR A 436 33.59 10.54 15.73
C THR A 436 34.71 11.39 15.10
N LYS A 437 34.41 12.59 14.58
CA LYS A 437 35.44 13.54 14.08
C LYS A 437 36.49 13.91 15.13
N GLU A 438 36.10 13.99 16.39
CA GLU A 438 36.97 14.27 17.54
C GLU A 438 37.95 13.11 17.84
N GLU A 439 37.70 11.92 17.27
CA GLU A 439 38.56 10.73 17.35
C GLU A 439 39.36 10.50 16.03
N LEU A 440 39.18 11.38 15.02
CA LEU A 440 39.78 11.29 13.67
C LEU A 440 40.70 12.45 13.30
N ALA A 441 40.56 13.59 13.96
CA ALA A 441 41.35 14.79 13.74
C ALA A 441 41.96 15.28 15.05
N THR A 442 43.13 15.90 14.96
CA THR A 442 43.80 16.44 16.14
C THR A 442 42.99 17.60 16.72
N LYS A 443 43.32 17.99 17.95
CA LYS A 443 42.62 19.10 18.60
C LYS A 443 42.84 20.40 17.80
N GLU A 444 44.05 20.60 17.31
CA GLU A 444 44.54 21.77 16.59
C GLU A 444 43.86 21.92 15.22
N GLU A 445 43.74 20.81 14.47
CA GLU A 445 43.02 20.78 13.19
C GLU A 445 41.56 21.20 13.33
N LEU A 446 40.91 20.81 14.43
CA LEU A 446 39.51 21.13 14.70
C LEU A 446 39.31 22.52 15.35
N ASP A 447 40.31 23.09 16.05
CA ASP A 447 40.18 24.37 16.75
C ASP A 447 39.91 25.55 15.79
N GLY A 448 40.36 25.47 14.54
CA GLY A 448 39.98 26.42 13.48
C GLY A 448 38.48 26.46 13.21
N PHE A 449 37.81 25.30 13.25
CA PHE A 449 36.37 25.14 12.98
C PHE A 449 35.50 25.25 14.23
N ARG A 450 36.03 24.99 15.44
CA ARG A 450 35.30 25.07 16.72
C ARG A 450 34.75 26.46 17.04
N LYS A 451 35.21 27.51 16.35
CA LYS A 451 34.67 28.88 16.43
C LYS A 451 33.17 28.94 16.10
N HIS A 452 32.70 28.07 15.20
CA HIS A 452 31.30 27.98 14.80
C HIS A 452 30.80 26.53 14.83
N VAL A 453 29.74 26.27 15.58
CA VAL A 453 29.03 24.98 15.59
C VAL A 453 28.52 24.66 14.18
N THR A 454 28.18 25.71 13.42
CA THR A 454 27.79 25.64 12.01
C THR A 454 28.87 25.02 11.11
N SER A 455 30.16 25.34 11.33
CA SER A 455 31.27 24.77 10.55
C SER A 455 31.51 23.29 10.88
N LEU A 456 31.43 22.91 12.16
CA LEU A 456 31.52 21.50 12.55
C LEU A 456 30.39 20.65 11.96
N ALA A 457 29.17 21.21 11.87
CA ALA A 457 28.03 20.57 11.21
C ALA A 457 28.20 20.46 9.69
N ALA A 458 29.02 21.31 9.06
CA ALA A 458 29.37 21.21 7.64
C ALA A 458 30.38 20.08 7.39
N LEU A 459 31.37 19.89 8.28
CA LEU A 459 32.26 18.73 8.24
C LEU A 459 31.47 17.42 8.38
N ASP A 460 30.59 17.31 9.37
CA ASP A 460 29.71 16.14 9.53
C ASP A 460 28.85 15.87 8.29
N PHE A 461 28.32 16.92 7.65
CA PHE A 461 27.53 16.80 6.41
C PHE A 461 28.36 16.25 5.25
N LEU A 462 29.55 16.79 5.01
CA LEU A 462 30.42 16.37 3.90
C LEU A 462 31.00 14.97 4.09
N VAL A 463 31.43 14.61 5.31
CA VAL A 463 31.94 13.26 5.62
C VAL A 463 30.83 12.20 5.49
N CYS A 464 29.58 12.54 5.81
CA CYS A 464 28.43 11.66 5.53
C CYS A 464 28.07 11.58 4.05
N LEU A 465 28.24 12.66 3.27
CA LEU A 465 27.97 12.64 1.84
C LEU A 465 28.97 11.77 1.08
N LYS A 466 30.24 11.78 1.49
CA LYS A 466 31.37 11.02 0.92
C LYS A 466 31.45 9.53 1.35
N SER A 467 30.55 9.05 2.20
CA SER A 467 30.54 7.65 2.68
C SER A 467 29.90 6.68 1.68
N ASP A 468 30.24 5.40 1.77
CA ASP A 468 29.74 4.37 0.85
C ASP A 468 28.29 4.00 1.21
N VAL A 469 28.02 3.82 2.51
CA VAL A 469 26.68 3.67 3.08
C VAL A 469 26.37 4.87 3.99
N PHE A 470 25.17 5.42 3.90
CA PHE A 470 24.63 6.40 4.86
C PHE A 470 23.45 5.76 5.62
N VAL A 471 23.35 6.00 6.94
CA VAL A 471 22.27 5.46 7.79
C VAL A 471 21.73 6.56 8.69
N MET A 472 20.40 6.70 8.77
CA MET A 472 19.73 7.69 9.62
C MET A 472 18.94 7.04 10.76
N THR A 473 19.04 7.57 11.99
CA THR A 473 18.26 7.04 13.14
C THR A 473 16.97 7.82 13.42
N HIS A 474 16.81 9.00 12.81
CA HIS A 474 15.60 9.80 12.82
C HIS A 474 15.55 10.76 11.62
N GLY A 475 14.37 11.27 11.29
CA GLY A 475 14.19 12.28 10.24
C GLY A 475 14.70 13.68 10.62
N GLY A 476 14.85 14.53 9.60
CA GLY A 476 15.24 15.93 9.75
C GLY A 476 16.13 16.40 8.60
N ASN A 477 16.25 17.73 8.43
CA ASN A 477 16.80 18.34 7.22
C ASN A 477 18.23 17.90 6.87
N PHE A 478 19.06 17.51 7.85
CA PHE A 478 20.39 16.92 7.61
C PHE A 478 20.30 15.60 6.81
N ALA A 479 19.52 14.63 7.30
CA ALA A 479 19.35 13.35 6.64
C ALA A 479 18.64 13.49 5.29
N LYS A 480 17.65 14.39 5.20
CA LYS A 480 16.97 14.71 3.93
C LYS A 480 17.98 15.16 2.88
N LEU A 481 18.71 16.25 3.13
CA LEU A 481 19.65 16.83 2.17
C LEU A 481 20.75 15.86 1.73
N ILE A 482 21.21 14.96 2.61
CA ILE A 482 22.19 13.92 2.26
C ILE A 482 21.56 12.83 1.37
N ILE A 483 20.37 12.34 1.70
CA ILE A 483 19.65 11.37 0.86
C ILE A 483 19.35 11.98 -0.51
N GLY A 484 18.82 13.20 -0.54
CA GLY A 484 18.56 13.92 -1.79
C GLY A 484 19.83 14.14 -2.61
N ALA A 485 20.96 14.52 -2.00
CA ALA A 485 22.24 14.64 -2.72
C ALA A 485 22.72 13.29 -3.29
N ARG A 486 22.59 12.19 -2.55
CA ARG A 486 22.97 10.83 -3.00
C ARG A 486 22.04 10.32 -4.11
N ARG A 487 20.76 10.69 -4.10
CA ARG A 487 19.81 10.50 -5.23
C ARG A 487 20.19 11.33 -6.44
N TYR A 488 20.45 12.64 -6.27
CA TYR A 488 20.88 13.55 -7.34
C TYR A 488 22.15 13.08 -8.06
N MET A 489 23.07 12.44 -7.33
CA MET A 489 24.29 11.79 -7.86
C MET A 489 24.04 10.43 -8.58
N GLY A 490 22.79 10.14 -8.97
CA GLY A 490 22.41 8.94 -9.72
C GLY A 490 22.17 7.69 -8.86
N HIS A 491 21.71 7.86 -7.61
CA HIS A 491 21.36 6.76 -6.68
C HIS A 491 22.47 5.74 -6.35
N ARG A 492 23.72 6.00 -6.77
CA ARG A 492 24.85 5.06 -6.71
C ARG A 492 25.22 4.60 -5.30
N LEU A 493 25.10 5.49 -4.32
CA LEU A 493 25.58 5.27 -2.95
C LEU A 493 24.41 4.98 -1.99
N LYS A 494 24.53 3.89 -1.25
CA LYS A 494 23.46 3.30 -0.43
C LYS A 494 23.06 4.21 0.73
N SER A 495 21.77 4.29 1.01
CA SER A 495 21.20 5.19 2.02
C SER A 495 20.04 4.51 2.76
N ILE A 496 20.31 4.00 3.97
CA ILE A 496 19.39 3.17 4.75
C ILE A 496 18.48 4.02 5.63
N LYS A 497 17.16 3.85 5.46
CA LYS A 497 16.09 4.57 6.17
C LYS A 497 15.22 3.60 6.97
N PRO A 498 15.50 3.36 8.27
CA PRO A 498 14.81 2.36 9.07
C PRO A 498 13.30 2.59 9.24
N ASP A 499 12.48 1.54 9.14
CA ASP A 499 11.06 1.63 9.53
C ASP A 499 10.91 1.57 11.04
N LYS A 500 10.93 2.75 11.67
CA LYS A 500 10.82 2.90 13.12
C LYS A 500 9.43 2.54 13.66
N GLY A 501 8.41 2.39 12.80
CA GLY A 501 7.06 1.94 13.17
C GLY A 501 6.96 0.42 13.21
N LEU A 502 7.34 -0.25 12.12
CA LEU A 502 7.41 -1.71 12.03
C LEU A 502 8.42 -2.28 13.03
N MET A 503 9.64 -1.75 13.09
CA MET A 503 10.65 -2.17 14.07
C MET A 503 10.18 -1.97 15.53
N SER A 504 9.25 -1.03 15.80
CA SER A 504 8.67 -0.91 17.15
C SER A 504 7.76 -2.10 17.53
N LYS A 505 7.23 -2.82 16.54
CA LYS A 505 6.52 -4.10 16.75
C LYS A 505 7.53 -5.21 17.03
N SER A 506 8.56 -5.35 16.19
CA SER A 506 9.57 -6.41 16.27
C SER A 506 10.44 -6.30 17.54
N PHE A 507 10.82 -5.09 17.94
CA PHE A 507 11.38 -4.83 19.27
C PHE A 507 10.32 -4.94 20.39
N GLY A 508 9.04 -4.74 20.07
CA GLY A 508 7.92 -4.81 21.02
C GLY A 508 7.64 -6.23 21.49
N ASP A 509 7.77 -7.20 20.59
CA ASP A 509 7.54 -8.62 20.84
C ASP A 509 8.64 -9.23 21.72
N PRO A 510 8.31 -9.79 22.90
CA PRO A 510 9.30 -10.38 23.79
C PRO A 510 9.80 -11.75 23.30
N TYR A 511 8.97 -12.50 22.56
CA TYR A 511 9.15 -13.90 22.16
C TYR A 511 9.78 -14.08 20.77
N MET A 512 9.71 -13.05 19.90
CA MET A 512 10.32 -13.06 18.57
C MET A 512 11.78 -13.55 18.60
N GLY A 513 12.05 -14.60 17.81
CA GLY A 513 13.36 -15.21 17.63
C GLY A 513 14.26 -14.40 16.69
N TRP A 514 15.58 -14.60 16.79
CA TRP A 514 16.55 -13.81 16.00
C TRP A 514 16.43 -14.05 14.49
N ALA A 515 16.18 -15.28 14.04
CA ALA A 515 15.97 -15.57 12.61
C ALA A 515 14.80 -14.78 12.02
N THR A 516 13.62 -14.84 12.66
CA THR A 516 12.43 -14.06 12.28
C THR A 516 12.69 -12.57 12.33
N PHE A 517 13.45 -12.08 13.32
CA PHE A 517 13.84 -10.67 13.40
C PHE A 517 14.77 -10.24 12.25
N VAL A 518 15.70 -11.10 11.83
CA VAL A 518 16.56 -10.87 10.66
C VAL A 518 15.73 -10.78 9.38
N GLU A 519 14.78 -11.71 9.21
CA GLU A 519 13.85 -11.74 8.07
C GLU A 519 12.98 -10.47 8.02
N ASP A 520 12.33 -10.12 9.13
CA ASP A 520 11.61 -8.85 9.35
C ASP A 520 12.45 -7.65 8.91
N VAL A 521 13.71 -7.59 9.35
CA VAL A 521 14.65 -6.49 9.06
C VAL A 521 15.06 -6.48 7.59
N VAL A 522 15.38 -7.61 6.98
CA VAL A 522 15.83 -7.67 5.58
C VAL A 522 14.68 -7.26 4.65
N VAL A 523 13.50 -7.87 4.80
CA VAL A 523 12.32 -7.59 3.96
C VAL A 523 11.86 -6.13 4.13
N THR A 524 11.73 -5.64 5.36
CA THR A 524 11.25 -4.26 5.65
C THR A 524 12.14 -3.17 5.03
N HIS A 525 13.42 -3.46 4.79
CA HIS A 525 14.40 -2.46 4.35
C HIS A 525 14.94 -2.68 2.93
N GLN A 526 14.53 -3.74 2.22
CA GLN A 526 14.97 -4.06 0.86
C GLN A 526 14.78 -2.88 -0.12
N THR A 527 13.64 -2.19 -0.04
CA THR A 527 13.32 -0.99 -0.83
C THR A 527 13.83 0.32 -0.23
N ARG A 528 14.39 0.31 0.99
CA ARG A 528 14.71 1.52 1.78
C ARG A 528 16.19 1.87 1.80
N THR A 529 16.82 1.67 0.64
CA THR A 529 18.27 1.71 0.38
C THR A 529 18.73 2.95 -0.40
N GLY A 530 17.83 3.90 -0.67
CA GLY A 530 18.14 5.15 -1.38
C GLY A 530 17.86 5.13 -2.88
N LEU A 531 17.23 4.06 -3.37
CA LEU A 531 16.68 3.94 -4.73
C LEU A 531 15.64 5.02 -5.05
N PRO A 532 15.23 5.18 -6.32
CA PRO A 532 14.10 6.02 -6.70
C PRO A 532 12.83 5.64 -5.93
N GLU A 533 12.07 6.65 -5.52
CA GLU A 533 10.76 6.52 -4.86
C GLU A 533 9.78 7.43 -5.61
N GLU A 534 8.55 6.97 -5.86
CA GLU A 534 7.54 7.75 -6.58
C GLU A 534 7.22 9.10 -5.90
N THR A 535 6.99 10.13 -6.73
CA THR A 535 6.71 11.49 -6.28
C THR A 535 5.22 11.72 -6.09
N PHE A 536 4.72 11.40 -4.89
CA PHE A 536 3.40 11.83 -4.41
C PHE A 536 3.22 13.37 -4.52
N PRO A 537 1.98 13.90 -4.61
CA PRO A 537 1.73 15.33 -4.84
C PRO A 537 2.44 16.29 -3.86
N ASN A 538 2.69 15.86 -2.62
CA ASN A 538 3.40 16.65 -1.60
C ASN A 538 4.88 16.24 -1.50
N TYR A 539 5.60 16.13 -2.61
CA TYR A 539 6.98 15.64 -2.65
C TYR A 539 7.98 16.61 -1.96
N ASP A 540 8.86 16.06 -1.13
CA ASP A 540 9.93 16.85 -0.48
C ASP A 540 11.16 16.90 -1.38
N LEU A 541 11.31 18.04 -2.08
CA LEU A 541 12.42 18.33 -3.00
C LEU A 541 13.83 18.05 -2.42
N TRP A 542 14.00 18.13 -1.10
CA TRP A 542 15.29 17.97 -0.44
C TRP A 542 15.62 16.52 -0.09
N GLU A 543 14.61 15.65 0.02
CA GLU A 543 14.76 14.21 0.27
C GLU A 543 14.63 13.39 -1.02
N ASN A 544 13.76 13.82 -1.95
CA ASN A 544 13.50 13.15 -3.22
C ASN A 544 13.51 14.15 -4.42
N PRO A 545 14.69 14.48 -4.99
CA PRO A 545 14.84 15.52 -6.03
C PRO A 545 14.48 15.05 -7.46
N LEU A 546 13.67 14.00 -7.60
CA LEU A 546 13.12 13.52 -8.88
C LEU A 546 12.29 14.61 -9.58
N THR A 547 11.96 14.40 -10.86
CA THR A 547 11.21 15.33 -11.74
C THR A 547 11.88 16.69 -12.02
N PRO A 548 11.81 17.77 -11.19
CA PRO A 548 12.57 19.00 -11.46
C PRO A 548 14.11 18.91 -11.54
N CYS A 549 14.80 17.93 -10.93
CA CYS A 549 16.26 18.06 -10.70
C CYS A 549 17.15 16.90 -11.18
N ILE A 550 16.61 15.69 -11.30
CA ILE A 550 17.23 14.52 -11.95
C ILE A 550 16.30 14.06 -13.08
N LYS A 551 16.86 13.72 -14.23
CA LYS A 551 16.15 13.19 -15.42
C LYS A 551 16.54 11.74 -15.65
N GLU A 552 15.67 10.97 -16.29
CA GLU A 552 16.09 9.71 -16.88
C GLU A 552 16.89 9.95 -18.17
N SER A 553 17.87 9.10 -18.45
CA SER A 553 18.76 9.23 -19.60
C SER A 553 18.40 8.25 -20.70
N VAL A 554 17.57 8.74 -21.62
CA VAL A 554 17.13 8.08 -22.86
C VAL A 554 18.34 7.46 -23.59
N GLY A 555 18.26 6.15 -23.84
CA GLY A 555 19.23 5.44 -24.68
C GLY A 555 19.18 5.96 -26.12
N THR A 556 20.32 6.03 -26.78
CA THR A 556 20.47 6.72 -28.08
C THR A 556 19.84 5.95 -29.24
N ALA A 557 18.54 6.14 -29.46
CA ALA A 557 17.97 6.07 -30.80
C ALA A 557 18.39 7.32 -31.59
N ARG A 558 18.88 7.14 -32.83
CA ARG A 558 19.40 8.24 -33.65
C ARG A 558 18.26 9.16 -34.10
N LYS A 559 18.31 10.44 -33.75
CA LYS A 559 17.57 11.46 -34.50
C LYS A 559 18.26 11.70 -35.84
N TYR A 560 17.50 11.68 -36.91
CA TYR A 560 17.84 12.44 -38.12
C TYR A 560 17.27 13.84 -37.93
N ASP A 561 18.12 14.85 -37.90
CA ASP A 561 17.68 16.25 -37.94
C ASP A 561 17.30 16.62 -39.39
N VAL A 562 16.18 17.33 -39.55
CA VAL A 562 15.75 17.94 -40.81
C VAL A 562 15.54 19.44 -40.55
N PRO A 563 16.05 20.36 -41.39
CA PRO A 563 16.12 21.78 -41.03
C PRO A 563 14.77 22.49 -40.96
N THR A 564 14.70 23.51 -40.09
CA THR A 564 13.53 24.41 -39.97
C THR A 564 13.52 25.50 -41.03
N THR A 565 12.56 25.42 -41.97
CA THR A 565 12.23 26.53 -42.88
C THR A 565 11.04 27.35 -42.36
N ARG A 566 11.19 28.67 -42.24
CA ARG A 566 10.11 29.60 -41.88
C ARG A 566 9.35 30.09 -43.13
N LEU A 567 8.04 29.86 -43.18
CA LEU A 567 7.06 30.70 -43.90
C LEU A 567 5.81 30.74 -42.99
N SER A 568 5.50 31.85 -42.31
CA SER A 568 4.89 33.09 -42.83
C SER A 568 3.41 32.89 -43.20
N LEU A 569 2.51 33.38 -42.35
CA LEU A 569 1.06 33.29 -42.50
C LEU A 569 0.52 34.41 -43.41
N LYS A 570 -0.34 34.06 -44.38
CA LYS A 570 -1.46 34.89 -44.84
C LYS A 570 -2.68 34.01 -45.20
N PRO A 571 -3.91 34.38 -44.80
CA PRO A 571 -5.15 33.70 -45.22
C PRO A 571 -5.77 34.35 -46.47
N VAL A 572 -6.81 33.72 -47.04
CA VAL A 572 -8.10 34.29 -47.56
C VAL A 572 -8.73 33.44 -48.69
N SER A 573 -10.03 33.09 -48.56
CA SER A 573 -10.99 32.71 -49.63
C SER A 573 -10.76 31.38 -50.43
N THR A 574 -11.75 30.67 -50.99
CA THR A 574 -13.23 30.64 -50.84
C THR A 574 -13.82 29.31 -51.33
N LEU A 575 -15.09 29.05 -50.98
CA LEU A 575 -16.10 28.18 -51.60
C LEU A 575 -15.84 27.72 -53.06
N ALA A 576 -16.14 26.44 -53.36
CA ALA A 576 -17.33 26.05 -54.14
C ALA A 576 -17.50 24.51 -54.20
N ASP A 577 -18.75 24.07 -54.40
CA ASP A 577 -19.15 22.66 -54.54
C ASP A 577 -18.73 22.03 -55.88
N PHE A 578 -18.73 20.69 -55.94
CA PHE A 578 -19.36 19.98 -57.08
C PHE A 578 -19.75 18.54 -56.72
N VAL A 579 -21.01 18.18 -57.00
CA VAL A 579 -21.53 16.80 -56.92
C VAL A 579 -21.67 16.23 -58.32
N PHE A 580 -21.24 14.99 -58.54
CA PHE A 580 -21.63 14.21 -59.72
C PHE A 580 -21.73 12.70 -59.42
N HIS A 581 -22.85 12.09 -59.80
CA HIS A 581 -22.98 10.64 -59.97
C HIS A 581 -22.55 10.25 -61.39
N LEU A 582 -21.95 9.06 -61.58
CA LEU A 582 -22.52 7.98 -62.42
C LEU A 582 -21.64 6.71 -62.52
N HIS A 583 -22.28 5.57 -62.22
CA HIS A 583 -22.18 4.24 -62.85
C HIS A 583 -20.86 3.65 -63.38
N VAL A 584 -20.39 2.61 -62.66
CA VAL A 584 -20.24 1.20 -63.11
C VAL A 584 -19.67 0.90 -64.52
N SER A 585 -18.54 0.18 -64.53
CA SER A 585 -18.32 -0.96 -65.44
C SER A 585 -17.44 -2.01 -64.76
N SER A 586 -17.63 -3.30 -65.05
CA SER A 586 -17.09 -4.41 -64.25
C SER A 586 -16.03 -5.27 -64.98
N ARG A 587 -15.05 -5.78 -64.22
CA ARG A 587 -14.28 -7.00 -64.53
C ARG A 587 -13.93 -7.76 -63.24
N ASN A 588 -14.40 -9.01 -63.16
CA ASN A 588 -14.09 -10.09 -62.20
C ASN A 588 -13.74 -11.35 -63.06
N PRO A 589 -13.45 -12.56 -62.54
CA PRO A 589 -13.35 -13.10 -61.16
C PRO A 589 -11.93 -13.72 -60.92
N PRO A 590 -11.65 -14.73 -60.04
CA PRO A 590 -12.37 -15.35 -58.90
C PRO A 590 -11.67 -15.13 -57.53
N HIS A 591 -12.32 -15.09 -56.35
CA HIS A 591 -13.42 -15.87 -55.71
C HIS A 591 -12.97 -17.07 -54.83
N ILE A 592 -12.78 -16.78 -53.54
CA ILE A 592 -13.18 -17.59 -52.36
C ILE A 592 -13.65 -16.55 -51.31
N GLY A 593 -14.73 -16.70 -50.53
CA GLY A 593 -15.74 -17.77 -50.47
C GLY A 593 -16.66 -17.65 -49.24
N ARG A 594 -17.24 -16.46 -48.97
CA ARG A 594 -18.16 -16.26 -47.82
C ARG A 594 -19.44 -17.09 -47.98
N CYS A 595 -19.63 -18.10 -47.13
CA CYS A 595 -20.91 -18.78 -46.98
C CYS A 595 -21.80 -18.00 -46.02
N VAL A 596 -22.94 -17.50 -46.51
CA VAL A 596 -24.00 -16.92 -45.67
C VAL A 596 -25.08 -17.97 -45.48
N TRP A 597 -25.19 -18.50 -44.26
CA TRP A 597 -26.34 -19.29 -43.83
C TRP A 597 -27.24 -18.43 -42.95
N SER A 598 -28.12 -17.64 -43.57
CA SER A 598 -29.15 -16.89 -42.85
C SER A 598 -30.30 -17.82 -42.43
N GLN A 599 -30.09 -18.59 -41.37
CA GLN A 599 -31.20 -19.16 -40.62
C GLN A 599 -31.88 -18.05 -39.81
N ASN A 600 -33.21 -18.05 -39.73
CA ASN A 600 -33.94 -17.15 -38.85
C ASN A 600 -33.80 -17.63 -37.41
N VAL A 601 -32.70 -17.24 -36.77
CA VAL A 601 -32.42 -17.39 -35.33
C VAL A 601 -33.62 -16.86 -34.54
N SER A 602 -34.23 -17.71 -33.70
CA SER A 602 -35.46 -17.35 -32.99
C SER A 602 -35.19 -16.34 -31.87
N GLU A 603 -36.24 -15.67 -31.39
CA GLU A 603 -36.12 -14.73 -30.26
C GLU A 603 -35.77 -15.44 -28.94
N SER A 604 -35.92 -16.77 -28.88
CA SER A 604 -35.37 -17.64 -27.82
C SER A 604 -33.87 -17.93 -27.98
N ASP A 605 -33.38 -18.14 -29.21
CA ASP A 605 -31.96 -18.47 -29.46
C ASP A 605 -31.03 -17.27 -29.20
N ARG A 606 -31.59 -16.05 -29.18
CA ARG A 606 -30.89 -14.81 -28.80
C ARG A 606 -30.71 -14.64 -27.28
N GLN A 607 -31.20 -15.56 -26.44
CA GLN A 607 -31.21 -15.37 -24.98
C GLN A 607 -29.95 -15.89 -24.28
N GLN A 608 -29.21 -14.99 -23.63
CA GLN A 608 -27.97 -15.30 -22.91
C GLN A 608 -28.17 -15.48 -21.40
N ALA A 609 -27.31 -16.30 -20.79
CA ALA A 609 -27.23 -16.50 -19.34
C ALA A 609 -28.61 -16.74 -18.67
N ASN A 610 -29.49 -17.51 -19.32
CA ASN A 610 -30.82 -17.84 -18.77
C ASN A 610 -30.76 -18.69 -17.47
N ILE A 611 -29.60 -19.29 -17.21
CA ILE A 611 -29.12 -19.87 -15.95
C ILE A 611 -27.75 -19.21 -15.61
N PRO A 612 -27.22 -19.30 -14.38
CA PRO A 612 -25.90 -18.76 -14.05
C PRO A 612 -24.81 -19.38 -14.93
N PRO A 613 -23.89 -18.59 -15.51
CA PRO A 613 -22.73 -19.11 -16.23
C PRO A 613 -21.88 -20.08 -15.39
N ARG A 614 -21.35 -21.12 -16.03
CA ARG A 614 -20.56 -22.17 -15.39
C ARG A 614 -19.36 -22.54 -16.27
N GLY A 615 -18.18 -22.64 -15.68
CA GLY A 615 -16.93 -22.73 -16.43
C GLY A 615 -15.67 -22.76 -15.57
N TRP A 616 -14.54 -22.50 -16.21
CA TRP A 616 -13.22 -22.42 -15.60
C TRP A 616 -12.55 -21.07 -15.93
N ASN A 617 -11.75 -20.56 -14.99
CA ASN A 617 -10.99 -19.32 -15.12
C ASN A 617 -9.55 -19.52 -14.63
N SER A 618 -8.57 -18.91 -15.29
CA SER A 618 -7.15 -19.14 -15.00
C SER A 618 -6.57 -18.37 -13.79
N TYR A 619 -7.32 -17.49 -13.12
CA TYR A 619 -6.77 -16.55 -12.11
C TYR A 619 -6.20 -17.25 -10.87
N ASP A 620 -7.01 -18.02 -10.14
CA ASP A 620 -6.61 -18.60 -8.84
C ASP A 620 -5.46 -19.61 -8.98
N SER A 621 -5.28 -20.18 -10.18
CA SER A 621 -4.25 -21.16 -10.52
C SER A 621 -2.99 -20.55 -11.14
N PHE A 622 -3.13 -19.66 -12.14
CA PHE A 622 -2.00 -19.15 -12.93
C PHE A 622 -1.72 -17.67 -12.73
N SER A 623 -2.53 -16.94 -11.95
CA SER A 623 -2.50 -15.47 -11.88
C SER A 623 -2.65 -14.91 -13.31
N TRP A 624 -1.75 -14.04 -13.77
CA TRP A 624 -1.73 -13.54 -15.15
C TRP A 624 -0.93 -14.42 -16.14
N THR A 625 -0.35 -15.52 -15.67
CA THR A 625 0.92 -16.03 -16.23
C THR A 625 0.79 -17.25 -17.14
N ILE A 626 -0.43 -17.75 -17.34
CA ILE A 626 -0.75 -18.93 -18.17
C ILE A 626 -0.24 -18.80 -19.61
N SER A 627 0.08 -19.93 -20.23
CA SER A 627 0.42 -20.07 -21.65
C SER A 627 -0.65 -20.82 -22.45
N GLU A 628 -0.63 -20.68 -23.78
CA GLU A 628 -1.59 -21.28 -24.71
C GLU A 628 -1.69 -22.81 -24.57
N GLU A 629 -0.56 -23.49 -24.42
CA GLU A 629 -0.52 -24.95 -24.22
C GLU A 629 -1.28 -25.36 -22.95
N GLU A 630 -1.03 -24.68 -21.84
CA GLU A 630 -1.65 -24.97 -20.55
C GLU A 630 -3.14 -24.64 -20.53
N PHE A 631 -3.54 -23.58 -21.23
CA PHE A 631 -4.93 -23.20 -21.41
C PHE A 631 -5.69 -24.22 -22.27
N LEU A 632 -5.12 -24.67 -23.39
CA LEU A 632 -5.74 -25.66 -24.29
C LEU A 632 -5.82 -27.05 -23.63
N GLN A 633 -4.78 -27.49 -22.91
CA GLN A 633 -4.83 -28.70 -22.07
C GLN A 633 -5.94 -28.61 -21.02
N SER A 634 -6.12 -27.44 -20.41
CA SER A 634 -7.17 -27.21 -19.42
C SER A 634 -8.57 -27.24 -20.06
N ALA A 635 -8.73 -26.64 -21.25
CA ALA A 635 -9.98 -26.67 -22.00
C ALA A 635 -10.35 -28.10 -22.47
N GLU A 636 -9.38 -28.90 -22.92
CA GLU A 636 -9.61 -30.31 -23.25
C GLU A 636 -10.13 -31.09 -22.03
N ILE A 637 -9.56 -30.88 -20.84
CA ILE A 637 -10.02 -31.53 -19.60
C ILE A 637 -11.41 -31.03 -19.17
N VAL A 638 -11.72 -29.75 -19.33
CA VAL A 638 -13.08 -29.21 -19.08
C VAL A 638 -14.09 -29.87 -20.02
N SER A 639 -13.75 -30.02 -21.31
CA SER A 639 -14.58 -30.70 -22.31
C SER A 639 -14.79 -32.17 -21.94
N GLN A 640 -13.72 -32.92 -21.63
CA GLN A 640 -13.78 -34.36 -21.35
C GLN A 640 -14.42 -34.72 -20.00
N ARG A 641 -14.43 -33.81 -19.01
CA ARG A 641 -14.82 -34.14 -17.62
C ARG A 641 -15.88 -33.25 -16.98
N LEU A 642 -16.12 -32.04 -17.49
CA LEU A 642 -17.00 -31.07 -16.83
C LEU A 642 -18.12 -30.52 -17.74
N HIS A 643 -17.97 -30.61 -19.06
CA HIS A 643 -18.98 -30.21 -20.04
C HIS A 643 -20.36 -30.86 -19.79
N ASP A 644 -20.39 -32.17 -19.53
CA ASP A 644 -21.64 -32.90 -19.25
C ASP A 644 -22.28 -32.51 -17.90
N HIS A 645 -21.52 -31.85 -17.02
CA HIS A 645 -21.99 -31.19 -15.79
C HIS A 645 -22.33 -29.70 -16.02
N GLY A 646 -22.36 -29.25 -17.28
CA GLY A 646 -22.74 -27.90 -17.72
C GLY A 646 -21.63 -26.86 -17.64
N TYR A 647 -20.35 -27.26 -17.52
CA TYR A 647 -19.23 -26.32 -17.61
C TYR A 647 -18.94 -25.99 -19.08
N GLU A 648 -19.42 -24.83 -19.53
CA GLU A 648 -19.31 -24.42 -20.94
C GLU A 648 -18.25 -23.32 -21.20
N TYR A 649 -17.94 -22.44 -20.24
CA TYR A 649 -16.95 -21.37 -20.45
C TYR A 649 -15.53 -21.78 -20.03
N VAL A 650 -14.53 -21.38 -20.82
CA VAL A 650 -13.11 -21.37 -20.42
C VAL A 650 -12.53 -19.98 -20.62
N VAL A 651 -12.05 -19.37 -19.54
CA VAL A 651 -11.76 -17.93 -19.47
C VAL A 651 -10.29 -17.66 -19.19
N VAL A 652 -9.62 -16.99 -20.13
CA VAL A 652 -8.26 -16.45 -19.95
C VAL A 652 -8.36 -15.19 -19.09
N ASP A 653 -7.78 -15.21 -17.89
CA ASP A 653 -7.84 -14.05 -17.00
C ASP A 653 -6.76 -12.99 -17.29
N TYR A 654 -6.60 -12.02 -16.39
CA TYR A 654 -5.99 -10.72 -16.66
C TYR A 654 -4.57 -10.73 -17.24
N LEU A 655 -4.23 -9.67 -17.99
CA LEU A 655 -2.90 -9.41 -18.55
C LEU A 655 -2.37 -10.49 -19.52
N TRP A 656 -3.24 -11.19 -20.26
CA TRP A 656 -2.83 -12.06 -21.39
C TRP A 656 -1.97 -11.35 -22.46
N TYR A 657 -2.09 -10.02 -22.55
CA TYR A 657 -1.30 -9.14 -23.39
C TYR A 657 0.07 -8.74 -22.82
N ARG A 658 0.37 -9.04 -21.55
CA ARG A 658 1.65 -8.65 -20.93
C ARG A 658 2.75 -9.67 -21.20
N ARG A 659 3.93 -9.20 -21.59
CA ARG A 659 5.11 -10.04 -21.83
C ARG A 659 5.58 -10.72 -20.54
N LYS A 660 5.61 -12.05 -20.50
CA LYS A 660 6.16 -12.83 -19.36
C LYS A 660 7.69 -12.85 -19.40
N VAL A 661 8.30 -11.71 -19.06
CA VAL A 661 9.76 -11.48 -19.07
C VAL A 661 10.27 -10.95 -17.72
N GLN A 662 11.57 -11.05 -17.48
CA GLN A 662 12.19 -10.58 -16.23
C GLN A 662 11.90 -9.09 -15.98
N GLY A 663 11.25 -8.79 -14.86
CA GLY A 663 10.85 -7.43 -14.47
C GLY A 663 9.39 -7.07 -14.75
N ALA A 664 8.66 -7.88 -15.53
CA ALA A 664 7.21 -7.75 -15.66
C ALA A 664 6.49 -8.28 -14.40
N TYR A 665 5.38 -7.65 -14.02
CA TYR A 665 4.47 -8.06 -12.95
C TYR A 665 3.09 -7.43 -13.14
N HIS A 666 2.15 -7.64 -12.21
CA HIS A 666 0.75 -7.22 -12.37
C HIS A 666 0.52 -5.70 -12.56
N ASP A 667 1.41 -4.82 -12.10
CA ASP A 667 1.34 -3.35 -12.32
C ASP A 667 2.62 -2.80 -13.01
N SER A 668 3.32 -3.62 -13.79
CA SER A 668 4.52 -3.18 -14.52
C SER A 668 4.19 -2.42 -15.81
N LEU A 669 4.58 -1.15 -15.89
CA LEU A 669 4.49 -0.34 -17.10
C LEU A 669 5.52 -0.76 -18.17
N GLY A 670 5.13 -0.76 -19.45
CA GLY A 670 6.04 -0.92 -20.59
C GLY A 670 6.20 -2.35 -21.13
N PHE A 671 5.48 -3.32 -20.56
CA PHE A 671 5.56 -4.74 -20.93
C PHE A 671 4.33 -5.24 -21.72
N ASP A 672 3.35 -4.38 -21.99
CA ASP A 672 2.13 -4.79 -22.69
C ASP A 672 2.37 -4.88 -24.20
N VAL A 673 1.74 -5.83 -24.87
CA VAL A 673 1.70 -5.91 -26.33
C VAL A 673 0.47 -5.16 -26.81
N ILE A 674 0.70 -4.08 -27.56
CA ILE A 674 -0.35 -3.22 -28.11
C ILE A 674 -0.19 -3.11 -29.62
N ASP A 675 -1.30 -2.94 -30.34
CA ASP A 675 -1.28 -2.58 -31.75
C ASP A 675 -1.02 -1.08 -31.95
N GLU A 676 -0.90 -0.65 -33.21
CA GLU A 676 -0.68 0.74 -33.62
C GLU A 676 -1.80 1.70 -33.20
N TRP A 677 -2.99 1.18 -32.88
CA TRP A 677 -4.16 1.90 -32.40
C TRP A 677 -4.24 1.96 -30.85
N GLY A 678 -3.36 1.23 -30.16
CA GLY A 678 -3.29 1.16 -28.70
C GLY A 678 -4.21 0.12 -28.08
N ARG A 679 -4.75 -0.80 -28.88
CA ARG A 679 -5.54 -1.95 -28.41
C ARG A 679 -4.63 -3.08 -27.97
N MET A 680 -5.09 -3.93 -27.06
CA MET A 680 -4.28 -5.03 -26.53
C MET A 680 -4.21 -6.20 -27.52
N LEU A 681 -3.05 -6.82 -27.65
CA LEU A 681 -2.86 -8.08 -28.39
C LEU A 681 -2.25 -9.14 -27.45
N PRO A 682 -2.52 -10.44 -27.63
CA PRO A 682 -1.89 -11.47 -26.81
C PRO A 682 -0.36 -11.45 -26.94
N ASP A 683 0.33 -11.77 -25.84
CA ASP A 683 1.80 -11.91 -25.82
C ASP A 683 2.23 -13.11 -26.68
N PRO A 684 2.89 -12.93 -27.85
CA PRO A 684 3.21 -14.06 -28.72
C PRO A 684 4.22 -15.04 -28.12
N GLY A 685 4.95 -14.64 -27.07
CA GLY A 685 5.81 -15.54 -26.29
C GLY A 685 5.04 -16.51 -25.38
N ARG A 686 3.75 -16.28 -25.16
CA ARG A 686 2.82 -17.16 -24.44
C ARG A 686 1.68 -17.70 -25.28
N TRP A 687 1.35 -16.99 -26.37
CA TRP A 687 0.25 -17.29 -27.29
C TRP A 687 0.78 -17.40 -28.72
N PRO A 688 1.52 -18.47 -29.09
CA PRO A 688 2.17 -18.56 -30.41
C PRO A 688 1.19 -18.47 -31.58
N SER A 689 -0.07 -18.92 -31.39
CA SER A 689 -1.12 -18.80 -32.41
C SER A 689 -1.52 -17.34 -32.72
N SER A 690 -1.27 -16.40 -31.81
CA SER A 690 -1.55 -14.96 -32.01
C SER A 690 -0.60 -14.25 -32.98
N GLU A 691 0.49 -14.91 -33.40
CA GLU A 691 1.48 -14.36 -34.31
C GLU A 691 0.85 -13.72 -35.57
N LYS A 692 1.52 -12.70 -36.10
CA LYS A 692 1.13 -11.99 -37.34
C LYS A 692 -0.27 -11.33 -37.25
N GLY A 693 -0.76 -11.07 -36.03
CA GLY A 693 -1.97 -10.28 -35.78
C GLY A 693 -3.27 -11.08 -35.70
N LYS A 694 -3.19 -12.42 -35.62
CA LYS A 694 -4.36 -13.31 -35.47
C LYS A 694 -5.11 -13.13 -34.15
N GLY A 695 -4.44 -12.63 -33.11
CA GLY A 695 -5.01 -12.48 -31.78
C GLY A 695 -5.45 -13.82 -31.19
N PHE A 696 -6.67 -13.91 -30.66
CA PHE A 696 -7.18 -15.16 -30.07
C PHE A 696 -7.97 -16.07 -31.02
N ALA A 697 -8.15 -15.70 -32.30
CA ALA A 697 -9.05 -16.43 -33.21
C ALA A 697 -8.73 -17.94 -33.31
N GLU A 698 -7.45 -18.34 -33.32
CA GLU A 698 -7.06 -19.76 -33.38
C GLU A 698 -7.22 -20.49 -32.03
N VAL A 699 -7.19 -19.78 -30.89
CA VAL A 699 -7.51 -20.35 -29.57
C VAL A 699 -9.02 -20.55 -29.44
N ALA A 700 -9.81 -19.55 -29.82
CA ALA A 700 -11.27 -19.62 -29.78
C ALA A 700 -11.80 -20.76 -30.68
N ASN A 701 -11.30 -20.88 -31.91
CA ASN A 701 -11.67 -21.99 -32.82
C ASN A 701 -11.36 -23.37 -32.23
N GLN A 702 -10.24 -23.53 -31.52
CA GLN A 702 -9.92 -24.78 -30.82
C GLN A 702 -10.88 -25.04 -29.65
N VAL A 703 -11.17 -24.04 -28.83
CA VAL A 703 -12.16 -24.12 -27.74
C VAL A 703 -13.56 -24.49 -28.26
N HIS A 704 -14.01 -23.89 -29.37
CA HIS A 704 -15.28 -24.23 -30.00
C HIS A 704 -15.30 -25.64 -30.60
N SER A 705 -14.17 -26.12 -31.11
CA SER A 705 -14.05 -27.52 -31.58
C SER A 705 -14.17 -28.56 -30.46
N LEU A 706 -13.92 -28.15 -29.21
CA LEU A 706 -14.13 -28.95 -27.99
C LEU A 706 -15.56 -28.83 -27.43
N GLY A 707 -16.48 -28.13 -28.11
CA GLY A 707 -17.86 -27.88 -27.66
C GLY A 707 -17.99 -26.79 -26.59
N LEU A 708 -16.89 -26.10 -26.25
CA LEU A 708 -16.83 -25.08 -25.20
C LEU A 708 -16.97 -23.66 -25.78
N LYS A 709 -17.04 -22.67 -24.89
CA LYS A 709 -17.12 -21.23 -25.17
C LYS A 709 -15.87 -20.52 -24.65
N PHE A 710 -15.34 -19.60 -25.45
CA PHE A 710 -14.08 -18.91 -25.14
C PHE A 710 -14.32 -17.57 -24.46
N GLY A 711 -13.63 -17.30 -23.36
CA GLY A 711 -13.73 -16.04 -22.62
C GLY A 711 -12.40 -15.35 -22.35
N ILE A 712 -12.43 -14.03 -22.19
CA ILE A 712 -11.26 -13.22 -21.81
C ILE A 712 -11.59 -12.21 -20.71
N HIS A 713 -10.59 -11.88 -19.91
CA HIS A 713 -10.59 -10.71 -19.02
C HIS A 713 -10.18 -9.44 -19.78
N VAL A 714 -10.79 -8.30 -19.46
CA VAL A 714 -10.39 -6.98 -20.00
C VAL A 714 -10.41 -5.93 -18.89
N MET A 715 -9.45 -5.00 -18.92
CA MET A 715 -9.40 -3.85 -18.00
C MET A 715 -10.19 -2.66 -18.53
N ARG A 716 -10.82 -1.88 -17.64
CA ARG A 716 -11.51 -0.62 -17.94
C ARG A 716 -10.62 0.34 -18.74
N GLY A 717 -11.21 0.92 -19.80
CA GLY A 717 -10.66 2.03 -20.55
C GLY A 717 -9.43 1.68 -21.38
N ILE A 718 -8.32 2.37 -21.12
CA ILE A 718 -7.13 2.37 -21.97
C ILE A 718 -5.84 2.20 -21.15
N SER A 719 -4.84 1.52 -21.72
CA SER A 719 -3.57 1.31 -21.02
C SER A 719 -2.73 2.59 -20.97
N THR A 720 -2.03 2.78 -19.86
CA THR A 720 -1.02 3.83 -19.68
C THR A 720 0.07 3.74 -20.75
N GLN A 721 0.34 2.56 -21.30
CA GLN A 721 1.30 2.38 -22.39
C GLN A 721 0.81 3.03 -23.70
N ALA A 722 -0.43 2.77 -24.12
CA ALA A 722 -1.04 3.41 -25.29
C ALA A 722 -1.15 4.94 -25.08
N VAL A 723 -1.54 5.37 -23.88
CA VAL A 723 -1.58 6.78 -23.49
C VAL A 723 -0.21 7.43 -23.49
N ASN A 724 0.88 6.73 -23.14
CA ASN A 724 2.24 7.29 -23.19
C ASN A 724 2.76 7.38 -24.63
N ALA A 725 2.58 6.31 -25.41
CA ALA A 725 2.90 6.25 -26.84
C ALA A 725 2.11 7.27 -27.68
N ASN A 726 0.91 7.65 -27.22
CA ASN A 726 -0.04 8.49 -27.96
C ASN A 726 -0.47 7.87 -29.29
N THR A 727 -0.96 6.62 -29.24
CA THR A 727 -1.52 5.97 -30.43
C THR A 727 -2.71 6.74 -30.98
N PRO A 728 -2.91 6.80 -32.31
CA PRO A 728 -4.18 7.24 -32.89
C PRO A 728 -5.31 6.30 -32.48
N ILE A 729 -6.53 6.81 -32.39
CA ILE A 729 -7.72 5.97 -32.20
C ILE A 729 -8.16 5.39 -33.55
N LEU A 730 -8.53 4.11 -33.60
CA LEU A 730 -9.09 3.48 -34.79
C LEU A 730 -10.54 3.91 -35.00
N ASP A 731 -10.88 4.31 -36.22
CA ASP A 731 -12.24 4.29 -36.75
C ASP A 731 -12.44 3.00 -37.55
N THR A 732 -13.24 2.07 -37.02
CA THR A 732 -13.53 0.78 -37.66
C THR A 732 -14.44 0.91 -38.88
N THR A 733 -15.06 2.08 -39.11
CA THR A 733 -15.85 2.38 -40.32
C THR A 733 -14.96 2.64 -41.53
N THR A 734 -13.83 3.35 -41.34
CA THR A 734 -12.89 3.71 -42.42
C THR A 734 -11.62 2.87 -42.44
N GLY A 735 -11.32 2.13 -41.37
CA GLY A 735 -10.05 1.43 -41.19
C GLY A 735 -8.85 2.35 -40.96
N GLY A 736 -9.11 3.62 -40.62
CA GLY A 736 -8.11 4.66 -40.44
C GLY A 736 -8.18 5.34 -39.08
N ALA A 737 -7.44 6.45 -38.92
CA ALA A 737 -7.44 7.20 -37.68
C ALA A 737 -8.72 8.03 -37.50
N TYR A 738 -9.38 7.89 -36.35
CA TYR A 738 -10.64 8.53 -36.02
C TYR A 738 -10.55 10.05 -36.09
N GLN A 739 -11.44 10.65 -36.88
CA GLN A 739 -11.49 12.07 -37.15
C GLN A 739 -12.85 12.66 -36.80
N GLU A 740 -12.83 13.65 -35.93
CA GLU A 740 -14.02 14.38 -35.46
C GLU A 740 -13.63 15.84 -35.26
N SER A 741 -14.49 16.78 -35.67
CA SER A 741 -14.23 18.23 -35.62
C SER A 741 -12.94 18.66 -36.35
N GLY A 742 -12.58 17.98 -37.45
CA GLY A 742 -11.45 18.35 -38.31
C GLY A 742 -10.06 17.99 -37.75
N ARG A 743 -9.98 17.14 -36.72
CA ARG A 743 -8.70 16.62 -36.19
C ARG A 743 -8.72 15.11 -36.02
N VAL A 744 -7.55 14.48 -36.11
CA VAL A 744 -7.32 13.12 -35.62
C VAL A 744 -7.28 13.14 -34.09
N TRP A 745 -7.85 12.11 -33.47
CA TRP A 745 -7.85 11.90 -32.02
C TRP A 745 -6.89 10.79 -31.60
N TYR A 746 -6.27 10.94 -30.43
CA TYR A 746 -5.24 10.05 -29.90
C TYR A 746 -5.53 9.62 -28.47
N ALA A 747 -4.81 8.60 -27.99
CA ALA A 747 -4.95 8.06 -26.63
C ALA A 747 -4.86 9.13 -25.51
N LYS A 748 -4.06 10.20 -25.66
CA LYS A 748 -3.97 11.29 -24.67
C LYS A 748 -5.19 12.23 -24.68
N ASP A 749 -5.98 12.27 -25.75
CA ASP A 749 -7.20 13.08 -25.82
C ASP A 749 -8.39 12.46 -25.07
N ILE A 750 -8.41 11.12 -24.97
CA ILE A 750 -9.56 10.37 -24.44
C ILE A 750 -9.35 9.81 -23.03
N ALA A 751 -8.13 9.77 -22.51
CA ALA A 751 -7.80 9.12 -21.24
C ALA A 751 -7.99 10.02 -20.01
N ILE A 752 -8.68 9.53 -18.99
CA ILE A 752 -8.90 10.23 -17.71
C ILE A 752 -7.87 9.72 -16.68
N ARG A 753 -6.74 10.42 -16.59
CA ARG A 753 -5.58 10.04 -15.74
C ARG A 753 -5.91 10.00 -14.25
N GLU A 754 -6.85 10.83 -13.84
CA GLU A 754 -7.36 10.94 -12.46
C GLU A 754 -8.24 9.74 -12.07
N ARG A 755 -8.56 8.87 -13.03
CA ARG A 755 -9.32 7.62 -12.86
C ARG A 755 -8.55 6.42 -13.41
N ALA A 756 -7.27 6.35 -13.05
CA ALA A 756 -6.49 5.11 -13.07
C ALA A 756 -7.18 4.02 -12.23
N CYS A 757 -6.92 2.76 -12.54
CA CYS A 757 -7.46 1.62 -11.78
C CYS A 757 -6.89 1.60 -10.35
N ALA A 758 -7.74 1.45 -9.32
CA ALA A 758 -7.31 1.62 -7.92
C ALA A 758 -6.25 0.61 -7.44
N TRP A 759 -6.15 -0.56 -8.07
CA TRP A 759 -5.19 -1.62 -7.76
C TRP A 759 -4.14 -1.87 -8.85
N MET A 760 -4.27 -1.23 -10.02
CA MET A 760 -3.30 -1.25 -11.12
C MET A 760 -3.08 0.17 -11.68
N PRO A 761 -2.58 1.12 -10.86
CA PRO A 761 -2.53 2.54 -11.21
C PRO A 761 -1.55 2.86 -12.34
N HIS A 762 -0.56 2.00 -12.60
CA HIS A 762 0.36 2.15 -13.72
C HIS A 762 -0.11 1.41 -14.98
N GLY A 763 -1.01 0.44 -14.85
CA GLY A 763 -1.57 -0.31 -15.98
C GLY A 763 -2.61 0.44 -16.80
N PHE A 764 -3.77 0.78 -16.22
CA PHE A 764 -4.97 1.20 -16.97
C PHE A 764 -5.71 2.39 -16.34
N MET A 765 -6.42 3.17 -17.17
CA MET A 765 -7.24 4.32 -16.76
C MET A 765 -8.52 4.47 -17.59
N SER A 766 -9.57 5.07 -17.00
CA SER A 766 -10.88 5.25 -17.65
C SER A 766 -10.80 6.01 -18.98
N VAL A 767 -11.69 5.67 -19.92
CA VAL A 767 -11.88 6.43 -21.16
C VAL A 767 -13.03 7.42 -21.02
N ASN A 768 -12.88 8.61 -21.61
CA ASN A 768 -13.91 9.65 -21.61
C ASN A 768 -15.00 9.35 -22.64
N THR A 769 -15.95 8.51 -22.25
CA THR A 769 -17.15 8.08 -23.01
C THR A 769 -18.10 9.20 -23.43
N LYS A 770 -17.85 10.45 -23.02
CA LYS A 770 -18.56 11.65 -23.50
C LYS A 770 -18.03 12.18 -24.85
N LEU A 771 -16.88 11.68 -25.31
CA LEU A 771 -16.28 12.01 -26.60
C LEU A 771 -16.59 10.92 -27.62
N GLY A 772 -16.86 11.28 -28.88
CA GLY A 772 -17.03 10.31 -29.96
C GLY A 772 -15.79 9.46 -30.15
N ALA A 773 -14.59 10.05 -30.05
CA ALA A 773 -13.32 9.33 -30.07
C ALA A 773 -13.15 8.33 -28.90
N GLY A 774 -13.67 8.65 -27.71
CA GLY A 774 -13.63 7.73 -26.56
C GLY A 774 -14.56 6.53 -26.77
N LYS A 775 -15.75 6.78 -27.34
CA LYS A 775 -16.68 5.74 -27.78
C LYS A 775 -16.13 4.89 -28.93
N ALA A 776 -15.44 5.49 -29.90
CA ALA A 776 -14.81 4.79 -31.01
C ALA A 776 -13.70 3.84 -30.53
N PHE A 777 -12.83 4.30 -29.62
CA PHE A 777 -11.79 3.44 -29.04
C PHE A 777 -12.37 2.20 -28.37
N LEU A 778 -13.36 2.37 -27.48
CA LEU A 778 -14.01 1.25 -26.81
C LEU A 778 -14.69 0.31 -27.82
N LYS A 779 -15.44 0.84 -28.79
CA LYS A 779 -16.07 0.00 -29.84
C LYS A 779 -15.01 -0.81 -30.61
N SER A 780 -13.89 -0.20 -30.96
CA SER A 780 -12.78 -0.86 -31.68
C SER A 780 -12.08 -1.99 -30.89
N LEU A 781 -12.22 -2.02 -29.55
CA LEU A 781 -11.81 -3.14 -28.70
C LEU A 781 -12.83 -4.28 -28.74
N TYR A 782 -14.11 -3.99 -28.52
CA TYR A 782 -15.13 -5.04 -28.47
C TYR A 782 -15.40 -5.66 -29.86
N GLU A 783 -15.27 -4.89 -30.95
CA GLU A 783 -15.26 -5.43 -32.32
C GLU A 783 -14.02 -6.29 -32.60
N GLN A 784 -12.87 -5.99 -31.99
CA GLN A 784 -11.68 -6.85 -32.06
C GLN A 784 -11.90 -8.18 -31.33
N TYR A 785 -12.50 -8.15 -30.13
CA TYR A 785 -12.82 -9.38 -29.38
C TYR A 785 -13.87 -10.23 -30.12
N ALA A 786 -14.90 -9.61 -30.70
CA ALA A 786 -15.86 -10.29 -31.57
C ALA A 786 -15.20 -10.89 -32.83
N SER A 787 -14.20 -10.22 -33.41
CA SER A 787 -13.42 -10.75 -34.55
C SER A 787 -12.48 -11.91 -34.20
N TRP A 788 -12.34 -12.23 -32.91
CA TRP A 788 -11.67 -13.44 -32.41
C TRP A 788 -12.67 -14.50 -31.91
N ASP A 789 -13.96 -14.35 -32.22
CA ASP A 789 -15.06 -15.23 -31.80
C ASP A 789 -15.14 -15.44 -30.26
N VAL A 790 -14.85 -14.40 -29.46
CA VAL A 790 -15.03 -14.40 -28.00
C VAL A 790 -16.52 -14.51 -27.62
N ASP A 791 -16.85 -15.42 -26.71
CA ASP A 791 -18.20 -15.65 -26.17
C ASP A 791 -18.47 -14.97 -24.82
N PHE A 792 -17.42 -14.59 -24.08
CA PHE A 792 -17.51 -14.11 -22.70
C PHE A 792 -16.44 -13.06 -22.38
N VAL A 793 -16.83 -11.96 -21.73
CA VAL A 793 -15.90 -10.90 -21.30
C VAL A 793 -16.09 -10.55 -19.82
N LYS A 794 -15.02 -10.74 -19.02
CA LYS A 794 -14.89 -10.27 -17.63
C LYS A 794 -14.25 -8.87 -17.64
N HIS A 795 -15.08 -7.84 -17.57
CA HIS A 795 -14.65 -6.44 -17.61
C HIS A 795 -14.37 -5.93 -16.18
N ASP A 796 -13.11 -5.60 -15.92
CA ASP A 796 -12.56 -5.38 -14.60
C ASP A 796 -12.10 -3.94 -14.36
N CYS A 797 -12.02 -3.58 -13.07
CA CYS A 797 -11.79 -2.22 -12.60
C CYS A 797 -12.84 -1.21 -13.11
N VAL A 798 -14.08 -1.67 -13.34
CA VAL A 798 -15.22 -0.88 -13.82
C VAL A 798 -16.41 -0.85 -12.85
N PHE A 799 -16.43 -1.74 -11.86
CA PHE A 799 -17.52 -1.89 -10.89
C PHE A 799 -17.04 -1.71 -9.43
N GLY A 800 -17.96 -1.77 -8.47
CA GLY A 800 -17.65 -1.57 -7.05
C GLY A 800 -17.08 -0.18 -6.74
N ASP A 801 -15.98 -0.13 -5.97
CA ASP A 801 -15.27 1.12 -5.66
C ASP A 801 -14.82 1.91 -6.91
N ASP A 802 -14.73 1.27 -8.09
CA ASP A 802 -14.30 1.87 -9.36
C ASP A 802 -15.47 2.14 -10.35
N PHE A 803 -16.72 2.10 -9.87
CA PHE A 803 -17.95 2.16 -10.67
C PHE A 803 -17.96 3.21 -11.80
N ASP A 804 -18.10 2.75 -13.06
CA ASP A 804 -18.41 3.60 -14.21
C ASP A 804 -19.63 3.10 -15.01
N LEU A 805 -20.81 3.62 -14.64
CA LEU A 805 -22.06 3.33 -15.35
C LEU A 805 -22.05 3.77 -16.82
N ASN A 806 -21.26 4.78 -17.21
CA ASN A 806 -21.21 5.27 -18.59
C ASN A 806 -20.44 4.31 -19.49
N GLU A 807 -19.30 3.80 -18.99
CA GLU A 807 -18.53 2.77 -19.70
C GLU A 807 -19.28 1.43 -19.72
N ILE A 808 -19.95 1.05 -18.61
CA ILE A 808 -20.81 -0.14 -18.56
C ILE A 808 -21.97 -0.05 -19.56
N SER A 809 -22.70 1.07 -19.60
CA SER A 809 -23.81 1.27 -20.55
C SER A 809 -23.32 1.25 -21.99
N TYR A 810 -22.23 1.96 -22.31
CA TYR A 810 -21.77 2.03 -23.69
C TYR A 810 -21.21 0.69 -24.21
N VAL A 811 -20.49 -0.07 -23.38
CA VAL A 811 -20.10 -1.45 -23.73
C VAL A 811 -21.34 -2.33 -23.89
N SER A 812 -22.33 -2.21 -23.00
CA SER A 812 -23.61 -2.90 -23.12
C SER A 812 -24.35 -2.52 -24.42
N GLU A 813 -24.25 -1.28 -24.89
CA GLU A 813 -24.79 -0.84 -26.19
C GLU A 813 -24.08 -1.57 -27.34
N VAL A 814 -22.73 -1.52 -27.38
CA VAL A 814 -21.91 -2.17 -28.44
C VAL A 814 -22.14 -3.69 -28.48
N LEU A 815 -22.21 -4.38 -27.34
CA LEU A 815 -22.42 -5.84 -27.30
C LEU A 815 -23.80 -6.28 -27.83
N LYS A 816 -24.79 -5.38 -27.94
CA LYS A 816 -26.10 -5.66 -28.58
C LYS A 816 -26.06 -5.53 -30.11
N GLU A 817 -24.99 -4.97 -30.68
CA GLU A 817 -24.82 -4.80 -32.13
C GLU A 817 -24.24 -6.05 -32.82
N PHE A 818 -23.78 -7.05 -32.05
CA PHE A 818 -23.11 -8.24 -32.57
C PHE A 818 -24.09 -9.41 -32.82
N ASP A 819 -23.97 -10.05 -33.98
CA ASP A 819 -24.76 -11.24 -34.33
C ASP A 819 -24.44 -12.47 -33.48
N ARG A 820 -23.18 -12.61 -33.02
CA ARG A 820 -22.77 -13.59 -32.01
C ARG A 820 -22.86 -12.95 -30.62
N PRO A 821 -23.78 -13.39 -29.73
CA PRO A 821 -23.96 -12.76 -28.43
C PRO A 821 -22.78 -13.04 -27.48
N ILE A 822 -22.28 -12.01 -26.77
CA ILE A 822 -21.13 -12.09 -25.86
C ILE A 822 -21.57 -11.84 -24.42
N VAL A 823 -21.36 -12.82 -23.53
CA VAL A 823 -21.75 -12.76 -22.12
C VAL A 823 -20.92 -11.70 -21.40
N TYR A 824 -21.60 -10.71 -20.81
CA TYR A 824 -20.95 -9.57 -20.17
C TYR A 824 -20.89 -9.72 -18.64
N SER A 825 -19.68 -9.79 -18.09
CA SER A 825 -19.37 -9.91 -16.67
C SER A 825 -18.68 -8.64 -16.14
N LEU A 826 -19.04 -8.17 -14.94
CA LEU A 826 -18.46 -6.99 -14.29
C LEU A 826 -17.62 -7.30 -13.05
N SER A 827 -16.49 -6.61 -12.90
CA SER A 827 -15.53 -6.75 -11.82
C SER A 827 -14.87 -5.39 -11.46
N PRO A 828 -14.32 -5.21 -10.25
CA PRO A 828 -14.50 -6.04 -9.05
C PRO A 828 -15.80 -5.69 -8.33
N GLY A 829 -16.23 -6.54 -7.39
CA GLY A 829 -17.43 -6.31 -6.59
C GLY A 829 -17.19 -5.56 -5.27
N THR A 830 -16.02 -4.94 -5.09
CA THR A 830 -15.64 -4.33 -3.81
C THR A 830 -16.63 -3.22 -3.46
N SER A 831 -17.22 -3.27 -2.25
CA SER A 831 -18.20 -2.29 -1.75
C SER A 831 -19.53 -2.22 -2.53
N VAL A 832 -19.84 -3.22 -3.36
CA VAL A 832 -21.07 -3.25 -4.18
C VAL A 832 -22.34 -3.32 -3.32
N THR A 833 -23.36 -2.58 -3.73
CA THR A 833 -24.65 -2.50 -3.05
C THR A 833 -25.81 -2.95 -3.96
N PRO A 834 -26.94 -3.42 -3.41
CA PRO A 834 -28.14 -3.70 -4.19
C PRO A 834 -28.82 -2.48 -4.83
N ALA A 835 -28.27 -1.27 -4.66
CA ALA A 835 -28.64 -0.09 -5.43
C ALA A 835 -27.84 -0.03 -6.74
N MET A 836 -26.50 -0.02 -6.65
CA MET A 836 -25.60 -0.06 -7.83
C MET A 836 -25.90 -1.23 -8.76
N ALA A 837 -26.26 -2.38 -8.17
CA ALA A 837 -26.64 -3.57 -8.92
C ALA A 837 -27.96 -3.42 -9.70
N LYS A 838 -28.88 -2.53 -9.29
CA LYS A 838 -30.10 -2.22 -10.06
C LYS A 838 -29.81 -1.28 -11.21
N ASP A 839 -28.79 -0.43 -11.08
CA ASP A 839 -28.33 0.45 -12.14
C ASP A 839 -27.63 -0.34 -13.27
N VAL A 840 -26.96 -1.46 -12.95
CA VAL A 840 -26.23 -2.28 -13.95
C VAL A 840 -26.92 -3.57 -14.39
N SER A 841 -27.83 -4.17 -13.60
CA SER A 841 -28.34 -5.52 -13.90
C SER A 841 -28.92 -5.63 -15.31
N GLY A 842 -29.79 -4.69 -15.71
CA GLY A 842 -30.37 -4.62 -17.06
C GLY A 842 -29.38 -4.37 -18.21
N LEU A 843 -28.10 -4.16 -17.90
CA LEU A 843 -27.02 -3.91 -18.87
C LEU A 843 -26.05 -5.09 -19.03
N VAL A 844 -26.07 -6.10 -18.14
CA VAL A 844 -25.03 -7.15 -18.07
C VAL A 844 -25.63 -8.55 -17.82
N ASN A 845 -24.79 -9.60 -17.84
CA ASN A 845 -25.20 -10.98 -17.56
C ASN A 845 -24.73 -11.48 -16.18
N MET A 846 -23.66 -10.93 -15.65
CA MET A 846 -23.25 -11.14 -14.26
C MET A 846 -22.46 -9.95 -13.74
N TYR A 847 -22.48 -9.73 -12.43
CA TYR A 847 -21.70 -8.67 -11.80
C TYR A 847 -21.24 -9.15 -10.42
N ARG A 848 -19.94 -9.00 -10.14
CA ARG A 848 -19.37 -9.43 -8.87
C ARG A 848 -19.90 -8.56 -7.72
N ILE A 849 -20.21 -9.16 -6.57
CA ILE A 849 -20.79 -8.45 -5.40
C ILE A 849 -19.85 -8.38 -4.17
N THR A 850 -18.63 -8.88 -4.32
CA THR A 850 -17.61 -9.02 -3.27
C THR A 850 -16.22 -8.53 -3.71
N GLY A 851 -15.25 -8.52 -2.79
CA GLY A 851 -13.84 -8.51 -3.21
C GLY A 851 -13.43 -9.85 -3.83
N ASP A 852 -12.16 -9.96 -4.23
CA ASP A 852 -11.55 -11.25 -4.65
C ASP A 852 -11.76 -12.30 -3.56
N ASP A 853 -12.46 -13.38 -3.90
CA ASP A 853 -12.53 -14.55 -3.04
C ASP A 853 -11.22 -15.35 -3.14
N TRP A 854 -10.81 -15.94 -2.02
CA TRP A 854 -9.60 -16.75 -1.91
C TRP A 854 -9.81 -17.85 -0.87
N ASP A 855 -8.90 -18.81 -0.83
CA ASP A 855 -9.03 -20.05 -0.07
C ASP A 855 -8.86 -19.88 1.46
N THR A 856 -9.37 -18.81 2.07
CA THR A 856 -9.47 -18.64 3.52
C THR A 856 -10.91 -18.61 4.00
N TRP A 857 -11.16 -19.21 5.17
CA TRP A 857 -12.48 -19.20 5.78
C TRP A 857 -13.03 -17.79 6.05
N GLN A 858 -12.17 -16.79 6.25
CA GLN A 858 -12.63 -15.43 6.50
C GLN A 858 -13.22 -14.75 5.25
N ASP A 859 -12.82 -15.20 4.06
CA ASP A 859 -13.33 -14.71 2.78
C ASP A 859 -14.65 -15.41 2.44
N VAL A 860 -14.67 -16.76 2.45
CA VAL A 860 -15.89 -17.60 2.33
C VAL A 860 -17.01 -17.13 3.28
N LYS A 861 -16.66 -16.77 4.53
CA LYS A 861 -17.61 -16.28 5.54
C LYS A 861 -18.20 -14.90 5.25
N ALA A 862 -17.51 -14.04 4.48
CA ALA A 862 -17.99 -12.70 4.17
C ALA A 862 -19.21 -12.71 3.23
N HIS A 863 -19.34 -13.74 2.39
CA HIS A 863 -20.40 -13.86 1.38
C HIS A 863 -21.80 -14.01 1.97
N PHE A 864 -21.96 -14.61 3.15
CA PHE A 864 -23.27 -14.94 3.72
C PHE A 864 -24.20 -13.73 3.89
N ASP A 865 -23.71 -12.68 4.56
CA ASP A 865 -24.49 -11.46 4.78
C ASP A 865 -24.74 -10.68 3.47
N ILE A 866 -23.83 -10.78 2.50
CA ILE A 866 -23.90 -10.11 1.20
C ILE A 866 -24.90 -10.81 0.28
N ALA A 867 -24.76 -12.12 0.07
CA ALA A 867 -25.67 -12.95 -0.72
C ALA A 867 -27.13 -12.78 -0.23
N ARG A 868 -27.35 -12.78 1.08
CA ARG A 868 -28.65 -12.48 1.69
C ARG A 868 -29.15 -11.07 1.34
N GLY A 869 -28.28 -10.06 1.38
CA GLY A 869 -28.62 -8.68 1.00
C GLY A 869 -29.10 -8.58 -0.44
N PHE A 870 -28.54 -9.40 -1.34
CA PHE A 870 -28.91 -9.47 -2.75
C PHE A 870 -30.17 -10.29 -3.02
N ALA A 871 -30.36 -11.41 -2.32
CA ALA A 871 -31.62 -12.17 -2.32
C ALA A 871 -32.79 -11.28 -1.86
N ASN A 872 -32.66 -10.63 -0.69
CA ASN A 872 -33.65 -9.71 -0.13
C ASN A 872 -33.97 -8.48 -1.00
N ALA A 873 -33.11 -8.16 -1.97
CA ALA A 873 -33.30 -7.05 -2.90
C ALA A 873 -33.94 -7.48 -4.24
N ASN A 874 -34.26 -8.78 -4.39
CA ASN A 874 -34.73 -9.47 -5.59
C ASN A 874 -33.76 -9.35 -6.78
N MET A 875 -32.46 -9.51 -6.52
CA MET A 875 -31.40 -9.37 -7.54
C MET A 875 -30.98 -10.70 -8.19
N ILE A 876 -31.32 -11.85 -7.61
CA ILE A 876 -30.95 -13.17 -8.14
C ILE A 876 -31.74 -13.42 -9.44
N GLY A 877 -31.04 -13.55 -10.57
CA GLY A 877 -31.66 -13.82 -11.88
C GLY A 877 -32.53 -12.68 -12.40
N ALA A 878 -32.21 -11.44 -12.05
CA ALA A 878 -32.91 -10.24 -12.54
C ALA A 878 -32.82 -10.14 -14.08
N LYS A 879 -33.64 -9.29 -14.72
CA LYS A 879 -33.52 -9.03 -16.18
C LYS A 879 -32.12 -8.48 -16.48
N GLY A 880 -31.44 -9.05 -17.48
CA GLY A 880 -30.09 -8.68 -17.90
C GLY A 880 -29.92 -8.47 -19.39
N LEU A 881 -28.66 -8.34 -19.81
CA LEU A 881 -28.26 -8.19 -21.21
C LEU A 881 -28.75 -9.39 -22.02
N MET A 882 -29.75 -9.16 -22.89
CA MET A 882 -30.35 -10.18 -23.74
C MET A 882 -30.78 -11.46 -22.96
N GLY A 883 -31.20 -11.33 -21.71
CA GLY A 883 -31.55 -12.49 -20.88
C GLY A 883 -31.64 -12.16 -19.40
N LYS A 884 -30.86 -12.84 -18.56
CA LYS A 884 -30.78 -12.58 -17.11
C LYS A 884 -29.42 -12.06 -16.67
N SER A 885 -29.41 -11.44 -15.50
CA SER A 885 -28.22 -10.96 -14.78
C SER A 885 -28.11 -11.65 -13.43
N TRP A 886 -26.90 -12.14 -13.10
CA TRP A 886 -26.62 -12.90 -11.88
C TRP A 886 -25.71 -12.12 -10.92
N PRO A 887 -26.05 -12.02 -9.62
CA PRO A 887 -25.10 -11.59 -8.59
C PRO A 887 -24.01 -12.65 -8.47
N ASP A 888 -22.76 -12.23 -8.61
CA ASP A 888 -21.60 -13.13 -8.65
C ASP A 888 -20.76 -13.04 -7.36
N LEU A 889 -20.59 -14.17 -6.69
CA LEU A 889 -19.79 -14.34 -5.48
C LEU A 889 -18.31 -14.61 -5.77
N ASP A 890 -17.90 -14.50 -7.04
CA ASP A 890 -16.55 -14.79 -7.55
C ASP A 890 -16.25 -16.29 -7.74
N MET A 891 -15.02 -16.57 -8.14
CA MET A 891 -14.53 -17.91 -8.48
C MET A 891 -14.47 -18.86 -7.27
N LEU A 892 -14.32 -20.15 -7.54
CA LEU A 892 -14.16 -21.21 -6.53
C LEU A 892 -12.66 -21.56 -6.39
N PRO A 893 -11.98 -21.12 -5.32
CA PRO A 893 -10.53 -21.29 -5.11
C PRO A 893 -10.24 -22.69 -4.58
N PHE A 894 -10.52 -23.70 -5.40
CA PHE A 894 -10.38 -25.13 -5.06
C PHE A 894 -9.25 -25.78 -5.86
N GLY A 895 -8.71 -26.90 -5.38
CA GLY A 895 -7.69 -27.67 -6.10
C GLY A 895 -6.27 -27.08 -6.00
N TRP A 896 -5.55 -27.01 -7.13
CA TRP A 896 -4.16 -26.54 -7.21
C TRP A 896 -4.11 -25.08 -7.71
N LEU A 897 -3.49 -24.21 -6.91
CA LEU A 897 -3.61 -22.75 -6.90
C LEU A 897 -2.22 -22.04 -6.91
N THR A 898 -2.23 -20.71 -7.05
CA THR A 898 -1.12 -19.79 -6.81
C THR A 898 -1.47 -18.75 -5.74
N ASP A 899 -0.52 -17.89 -5.38
CA ASP A 899 -0.74 -16.71 -4.54
C ASP A 899 -1.21 -15.48 -5.37
N PRO A 900 -2.01 -14.57 -4.76
CA PRO A 900 -2.57 -13.40 -5.44
C PRO A 900 -1.49 -12.52 -6.09
N GLY A 901 -1.64 -12.24 -7.40
CA GLY A 901 -0.72 -11.38 -8.14
C GLY A 901 0.69 -11.95 -8.36
N SER A 902 0.90 -13.25 -8.12
CA SER A 902 2.16 -13.96 -8.36
C SER A 902 2.59 -13.91 -9.84
N ASN A 903 3.89 -14.05 -10.08
CA ASN A 903 4.51 -14.20 -11.40
C ASN A 903 4.83 -15.67 -11.77
N GLU A 904 4.63 -16.61 -10.83
CA GLU A 904 4.88 -18.04 -10.99
C GLU A 904 3.77 -18.86 -10.29
N GLY A 905 3.36 -19.97 -10.89
CA GLY A 905 2.31 -20.84 -10.37
C GLY A 905 1.63 -21.65 -11.48
N PRO A 906 0.68 -22.55 -11.14
CA PRO A 906 0.28 -22.95 -9.79
C PRO A 906 1.39 -23.65 -8.99
N HIS A 907 1.35 -23.52 -7.66
CA HIS A 907 2.41 -24.01 -6.78
C HIS A 907 1.95 -24.52 -5.40
N ARG A 908 0.70 -24.28 -4.98
CA ARG A 908 0.14 -24.71 -3.68
C ARG A 908 -1.26 -25.31 -3.85
N PHE A 909 -1.77 -26.03 -2.85
CA PHE A 909 -3.19 -26.43 -2.84
C PHE A 909 -4.04 -25.38 -2.10
N SER A 910 -5.34 -25.39 -2.37
CA SER A 910 -6.38 -24.70 -1.58
C SER A 910 -6.25 -25.03 -0.10
N SER A 911 -6.27 -23.99 0.74
CA SER A 911 -6.20 -24.06 2.21
C SER A 911 -7.56 -24.36 2.86
N LEU A 912 -8.67 -24.21 2.12
CA LEU A 912 -10.01 -24.61 2.57
C LEU A 912 -10.10 -26.12 2.79
N ASN A 913 -10.64 -26.52 3.96
CA ASN A 913 -10.92 -27.92 4.25
C ASN A 913 -12.20 -28.42 3.53
N LEU A 914 -12.46 -29.73 3.58
CA LEU A 914 -13.58 -30.34 2.84
C LEU A 914 -14.95 -29.75 3.20
N GLU A 915 -15.20 -29.48 4.49
CA GLU A 915 -16.46 -28.91 4.96
C GLU A 915 -16.62 -27.44 4.56
N GLU A 916 -15.51 -26.69 4.51
CA GLU A 916 -15.48 -25.30 4.01
C GLU A 916 -15.76 -25.26 2.49
N LYS A 917 -15.21 -26.19 1.70
CA LYS A 917 -15.54 -26.34 0.26
C LYS A 917 -17.01 -26.69 0.04
N LYS A 918 -17.57 -27.65 0.79
CA LYS A 918 -19.01 -27.99 0.76
C LYS A 918 -19.87 -26.77 1.09
N THR A 919 -19.51 -26.02 2.12
CA THR A 919 -20.18 -24.79 2.55
C THR A 919 -20.17 -23.72 1.47
N GLN A 920 -19.02 -23.48 0.83
CA GLN A 920 -18.90 -22.52 -0.26
C GLN A 920 -19.76 -22.93 -1.47
N MET A 921 -19.62 -24.16 -1.96
CA MET A 921 -20.41 -24.66 -3.10
C MET A 921 -21.92 -24.66 -2.81
N THR A 922 -22.32 -24.96 -1.56
CA THR A 922 -23.73 -24.90 -1.13
C THR A 922 -24.24 -23.46 -1.10
N LEU A 923 -23.46 -22.48 -0.64
CA LEU A 923 -23.86 -21.06 -0.69
C LEU A 923 -23.93 -20.53 -2.13
N TRP A 924 -22.95 -20.83 -2.99
CA TRP A 924 -22.97 -20.42 -4.41
C TRP A 924 -24.17 -21.03 -5.15
N SER A 925 -24.52 -22.27 -4.83
CA SER A 925 -25.71 -22.93 -5.38
C SER A 925 -27.00 -22.29 -4.86
N MET A 926 -27.16 -22.15 -3.54
CA MET A 926 -28.36 -21.58 -2.92
C MET A 926 -28.55 -20.08 -3.22
N SER A 927 -27.50 -19.34 -3.57
CA SER A 927 -27.59 -17.94 -4.04
C SER A 927 -27.72 -17.82 -5.58
N LYS A 928 -27.54 -18.93 -6.32
CA LYS A 928 -27.44 -18.98 -7.79
C LYS A 928 -26.35 -18.05 -8.36
N SER A 929 -25.20 -18.01 -7.68
CA SER A 929 -23.98 -17.40 -8.22
C SER A 929 -23.54 -18.14 -9.49
N PRO A 930 -22.85 -17.49 -10.44
CA PRO A 930 -22.05 -18.19 -11.44
C PRO A 930 -21.05 -19.15 -10.79
N LEU A 931 -20.69 -20.22 -11.50
CA LEU A 931 -19.87 -21.34 -11.02
C LEU A 931 -18.58 -21.41 -11.85
N MET A 932 -17.62 -20.53 -11.55
CA MET A 932 -16.30 -20.52 -12.18
C MET A 932 -15.29 -21.23 -11.29
N TYR A 933 -14.78 -22.39 -11.73
CA TYR A 933 -13.66 -23.07 -11.05
C TYR A 933 -12.36 -22.30 -11.31
N GLY A 934 -11.58 -21.96 -10.28
CA GLY A 934 -10.33 -21.21 -10.45
C GLY A 934 -9.05 -22.06 -10.47
N GLY A 935 -9.12 -23.31 -10.00
CA GLY A 935 -7.96 -24.19 -9.88
C GLY A 935 -7.46 -24.79 -11.20
N ASP A 936 -6.25 -25.35 -11.19
CA ASP A 936 -5.71 -26.09 -12.32
C ASP A 936 -6.43 -27.45 -12.45
N VAL A 937 -7.33 -27.53 -13.43
CA VAL A 937 -8.13 -28.73 -13.75
C VAL A 937 -7.27 -29.96 -14.07
N ARG A 938 -6.01 -29.78 -14.50
CA ARG A 938 -5.05 -30.86 -14.73
C ARG A 938 -4.69 -31.61 -13.43
N LYS A 939 -5.01 -31.04 -12.26
CA LYS A 939 -4.81 -31.65 -10.93
C LYS A 939 -6.05 -31.58 -10.02
N ILE A 940 -7.26 -31.60 -10.59
CA ILE A 940 -8.47 -31.72 -9.77
C ILE A 940 -8.54 -33.10 -9.08
N ASP A 941 -8.59 -33.09 -7.75
CA ASP A 941 -8.75 -34.30 -6.93
C ASP A 941 -10.20 -34.81 -6.91
N PRO A 942 -10.45 -36.10 -6.62
CA PRO A 942 -11.80 -36.67 -6.62
C PRO A 942 -12.78 -35.95 -5.68
N SER A 943 -12.35 -35.57 -4.46
CA SER A 943 -13.26 -34.93 -3.50
C SER A 943 -13.66 -33.51 -3.93
N THR A 944 -12.76 -32.78 -4.58
CA THR A 944 -13.10 -31.49 -5.23
C THR A 944 -14.00 -31.70 -6.44
N TYR A 945 -13.72 -32.73 -7.27
CA TYR A 945 -14.54 -33.08 -8.43
C TYR A 945 -15.99 -33.37 -8.02
N ASP A 946 -16.19 -34.30 -7.07
CA ASP A 946 -17.50 -34.73 -6.60
C ASP A 946 -18.35 -33.58 -6.02
N ILE A 947 -17.70 -32.57 -5.40
CA ILE A 947 -18.37 -31.34 -4.93
C ILE A 947 -18.84 -30.48 -6.11
N ILE A 948 -17.97 -30.22 -7.10
CA ILE A 948 -18.31 -29.31 -8.21
C ILE A 948 -19.21 -29.98 -9.27
N THR A 949 -19.25 -31.31 -9.32
CA THR A 949 -20.13 -32.08 -10.23
C THR A 949 -21.42 -32.58 -9.57
N ASN A 950 -21.65 -32.28 -8.29
CA ASN A 950 -22.80 -32.78 -7.52
C ASN A 950 -24.14 -32.39 -8.19
N PRO A 951 -24.97 -33.35 -8.63
CA PRO A 951 -26.14 -33.04 -9.45
C PRO A 951 -27.20 -32.21 -8.72
N THR A 952 -27.33 -32.36 -7.40
CA THR A 952 -28.30 -31.59 -6.60
C THR A 952 -27.89 -30.13 -6.46
N LEU A 953 -26.60 -29.85 -6.24
CA LEU A 953 -26.07 -28.49 -6.17
C LEU A 953 -26.17 -27.77 -7.52
N LEU A 954 -25.85 -28.48 -8.61
CA LEU A 954 -25.97 -27.94 -9.97
C LEU A 954 -27.44 -27.71 -10.39
N GLU A 955 -28.35 -28.59 -9.97
CA GLU A 955 -29.81 -28.44 -10.14
C GLU A 955 -30.35 -27.21 -9.41
N ILE A 956 -29.94 -26.99 -8.15
CA ILE A 956 -30.27 -25.76 -7.39
C ILE A 956 -29.75 -24.54 -8.13
N ASN A 957 -28.44 -24.51 -8.38
CA ASN A 957 -27.74 -23.40 -9.03
C ASN A 957 -28.42 -22.99 -10.35
N SER A 958 -28.68 -23.95 -11.25
CA SER A 958 -29.32 -23.69 -12.53
C SER A 958 -30.83 -23.41 -12.39
N PHE A 959 -31.61 -24.30 -11.77
CA PHE A 959 -33.06 -24.38 -11.99
C PHE A 959 -33.95 -24.02 -10.79
N SER A 960 -33.43 -23.90 -9.57
CA SER A 960 -34.28 -23.51 -8.42
C SER A 960 -34.83 -22.07 -8.52
N SER A 961 -35.89 -21.81 -7.77
CA SER A 961 -36.56 -20.53 -7.58
C SER A 961 -36.76 -20.21 -6.09
N ASN A 962 -37.18 -18.98 -5.76
CA ASN A 962 -37.43 -18.53 -4.38
C ASN A 962 -36.23 -18.69 -3.41
N ASN A 963 -35.02 -18.61 -3.96
CA ASN A 963 -33.74 -18.67 -3.24
C ASN A 963 -33.58 -17.50 -2.25
N MET A 964 -33.63 -17.77 -0.95
CA MET A 964 -33.51 -16.75 0.10
C MET A 964 -32.99 -17.30 1.45
N GLU A 965 -32.53 -16.43 2.35
CA GLU A 965 -32.26 -16.81 3.74
C GLU A 965 -33.58 -17.09 4.48
N PHE A 966 -33.64 -18.23 5.17
CA PHE A 966 -34.76 -18.69 5.99
C PHE A 966 -34.37 -18.57 7.48
N SER A 967 -35.01 -17.70 8.25
CA SER A 967 -34.54 -17.39 9.62
C SER A 967 -35.06 -18.30 10.73
N TYR A 968 -36.07 -19.14 10.47
CA TYR A 968 -36.82 -19.87 11.53
C TYR A 968 -36.17 -21.20 11.97
N ILE A 969 -34.90 -21.15 12.33
CA ILE A 969 -34.12 -22.29 12.87
C ILE A 969 -33.97 -22.23 14.40
N ILE A 970 -33.71 -23.39 14.99
CA ILE A 970 -33.37 -23.61 16.41
C ILE A 970 -32.02 -24.34 16.44
N SER A 971 -31.20 -24.15 17.47
CA SER A 971 -29.90 -24.81 17.58
C SER A 971 -29.55 -25.27 19.00
N VAL A 972 -28.90 -26.43 19.11
CA VAL A 972 -28.40 -27.01 20.36
C VAL A 972 -26.94 -27.45 20.18
N LYS A 973 -26.13 -27.39 21.24
CA LYS A 973 -24.76 -27.93 21.21
C LYS A 973 -24.78 -29.45 21.22
N SER A 974 -23.87 -30.08 20.49
CA SER A 974 -23.79 -31.55 20.43
C SER A 974 -23.41 -32.21 21.78
N GLU A 975 -22.81 -31.45 22.71
CA GLU A 975 -22.36 -31.94 24.03
C GLU A 975 -23.50 -31.97 25.09
N ASP A 976 -24.59 -31.24 24.88
CA ASP A 976 -25.69 -31.10 25.87
C ASP A 976 -26.75 -32.23 25.79
N GLN A 977 -26.54 -33.28 24.97
CA GLN A 977 -27.56 -34.32 24.74
C GLN A 977 -27.73 -35.34 25.89
N ASP A 978 -26.79 -35.44 26.83
CA ASP A 978 -26.78 -36.51 27.85
C ASP A 978 -27.37 -36.10 29.22
N PHE A 979 -28.06 -34.96 29.32
CA PHE A 979 -28.77 -34.57 30.55
C PHE A 979 -30.24 -34.19 30.33
N GLY A 980 -31.12 -34.82 31.13
CA GLY A 980 -32.55 -34.90 30.85
C GLY A 980 -33.35 -33.60 30.93
N MET A 981 -34.10 -33.35 29.86
CA MET A 981 -35.41 -32.67 29.82
C MET A 981 -35.62 -31.46 30.75
N ARG A 982 -34.94 -30.35 30.47
CA ARG A 982 -35.41 -29.01 30.87
C ARG A 982 -35.58 -28.10 29.65
N ARG A 983 -36.83 -27.95 29.17
CA ARG A 983 -37.20 -26.93 28.17
C ARG A 983 -36.95 -25.52 28.74
N SER A 984 -35.79 -24.94 28.45
CA SER A 984 -35.53 -23.51 28.62
C SER A 984 -35.84 -22.80 27.31
N SER A 985 -37.10 -22.45 27.10
CA SER A 985 -37.54 -21.58 26.00
C SER A 985 -37.01 -20.16 26.23
N LYS A 986 -35.76 -19.91 25.84
CA LYS A 986 -35.23 -18.55 25.73
C LYS A 986 -35.99 -17.83 24.63
N GLU A 987 -36.79 -16.84 25.01
CA GLU A 987 -37.49 -15.97 24.07
C GLU A 987 -36.51 -15.36 23.06
N ILE A 988 -36.89 -15.35 21.79
CA ILE A 988 -36.18 -14.61 20.75
C ILE A 988 -36.26 -13.13 21.11
N LYS A 989 -35.11 -12.55 21.50
CA LYS A 989 -35.00 -11.12 21.75
C LYS A 989 -34.96 -10.37 20.43
N THR A 990 -36.14 -10.08 19.88
CA THR A 990 -36.35 -9.06 18.84
C THR A 990 -35.59 -7.80 19.25
N THR A 991 -34.52 -7.48 18.51
CA THR A 991 -33.69 -6.31 18.78
C THR A 991 -33.86 -5.38 17.60
N THR A 992 -34.51 -4.23 17.83
CA THR A 992 -34.81 -3.28 16.76
C THR A 992 -33.52 -2.57 16.31
N THR A 993 -32.88 -3.06 15.25
CA THR A 993 -31.67 -2.45 14.71
C THR A 993 -32.04 -1.23 13.88
N HIS A 994 -31.46 -0.08 14.22
CA HIS A 994 -31.52 1.12 13.39
C HIS A 994 -30.39 1.07 12.36
N SER A 995 -30.74 0.74 11.12
CA SER A 995 -29.83 0.83 9.98
C SER A 995 -29.89 2.23 9.36
N LEU A 996 -28.73 2.81 9.02
CA LEU A 996 -28.64 4.08 8.32
C LEU A 996 -28.33 3.82 6.84
N ARG A 997 -29.12 4.41 5.95
CA ARG A 997 -29.08 4.20 4.50
C ARG A 997 -29.16 5.55 3.77
N LEU A 998 -28.55 5.64 2.59
CA LEU A 998 -28.65 6.80 1.71
C LEU A 998 -29.81 6.62 0.72
N THR A 999 -30.54 7.71 0.43
CA THR A 999 -31.62 7.80 -0.56
C THR A 999 -31.70 9.20 -1.17
N SER A 1000 -32.57 9.40 -2.17
CA SER A 1000 -32.83 10.73 -2.74
C SER A 1000 -33.44 11.67 -1.71
N CYS A 1001 -32.92 12.89 -1.61
CA CYS A 1001 -33.47 13.96 -0.78
C CYS A 1001 -34.89 14.42 -1.18
N THR A 1002 -35.40 13.98 -2.33
CA THR A 1002 -36.80 14.22 -2.74
C THR A 1002 -37.80 13.30 -2.04
N GLU A 1003 -37.38 12.16 -1.49
CA GLU A 1003 -38.28 11.22 -0.83
C GLU A 1003 -38.90 11.80 0.44
N SER A 1004 -40.21 11.58 0.65
CA SER A 1004 -40.87 11.93 1.90
C SER A 1004 -40.23 11.24 3.11
N LYS A 1005 -39.69 10.02 2.92
CA LYS A 1005 -38.93 9.25 3.91
C LYS A 1005 -37.62 9.91 4.34
N ALA A 1006 -37.04 10.84 3.56
CA ALA A 1006 -35.80 11.53 3.91
C ALA A 1006 -36.00 12.65 4.95
N ARG A 1007 -37.25 13.05 5.21
CA ARG A 1007 -37.60 14.13 6.14
C ARG A 1007 -37.89 13.58 7.53
N GLY A 1008 -37.15 14.05 8.53
CA GLY A 1008 -37.30 13.59 9.92
C GLY A 1008 -36.10 13.85 10.83
N TRP A 1009 -34.97 14.37 10.31
CA TRP A 1009 -33.85 14.77 11.15
C TRP A 1009 -34.12 16.13 11.78
N ALA A 1010 -33.87 16.23 13.09
CA ALA A 1010 -33.97 17.47 13.85
C ALA A 1010 -32.78 17.62 14.80
N SER A 1011 -32.29 18.84 14.99
CA SER A 1011 -31.31 19.15 16.04
C SER A 1011 -31.98 19.18 17.42
N GLU A 1012 -31.24 18.72 18.43
CA GLU A 1012 -31.57 18.89 19.85
C GLU A 1012 -30.32 19.38 20.60
N SER A 1013 -30.50 20.37 21.48
CA SER A 1013 -29.48 20.72 22.48
C SER A 1013 -29.67 19.84 23.72
N LEU A 1014 -28.58 19.26 24.22
CA LEU A 1014 -28.53 18.54 25.50
C LEU A 1014 -28.04 19.45 26.64
N ASN A 1015 -27.20 20.44 26.33
CA ASN A 1015 -26.74 21.51 27.20
C ASN A 1015 -26.00 22.57 26.36
N GLN A 1016 -25.54 23.64 27.00
CA GLN A 1016 -24.87 24.81 26.38
C GLN A 1016 -23.64 24.51 25.49
N TYR A 1017 -23.12 23.28 25.48
CA TYR A 1017 -21.93 22.91 24.71
C TYR A 1017 -22.10 21.64 23.87
N LEU A 1018 -23.32 21.06 23.79
CA LEU A 1018 -23.55 19.78 23.11
C LEU A 1018 -24.89 19.77 22.35
N GLU A 1019 -24.78 19.82 21.02
CA GLU A 1019 -25.88 19.50 20.10
C GLU A 1019 -25.80 18.07 19.58
N ARG A 1020 -26.97 17.47 19.33
CA ARG A 1020 -27.13 16.21 18.59
C ARG A 1020 -28.13 16.40 17.46
N ILE A 1021 -28.02 15.60 16.41
CA ILE A 1021 -29.02 15.46 15.35
C ILE A 1021 -29.70 14.11 15.56
N CYS A 1022 -31.02 14.11 15.67
CA CYS A 1022 -31.83 12.93 15.97
C CYS A 1022 -32.88 12.69 14.89
N TRP A 1023 -33.14 11.42 14.57
CA TRP A 1023 -34.23 11.02 13.71
C TRP A 1023 -35.55 10.96 14.51
N LYS A 1024 -36.48 11.86 14.18
CA LYS A 1024 -37.80 12.00 14.79
C LYS A 1024 -38.90 11.69 13.78
N ARG A 1025 -39.19 10.41 13.58
CA ARG A 1025 -40.36 9.99 12.79
C ARG A 1025 -41.63 10.07 13.65
N SER A 1026 -42.69 10.68 13.12
CA SER A 1026 -44.03 10.69 13.72
C SER A 1026 -44.70 9.32 13.60
N LEU A 1027 -44.41 8.43 14.55
CA LEU A 1027 -45.09 7.14 14.71
C LEU A 1027 -45.82 7.08 16.05
N GLY A 1028 -47.12 6.75 15.99
CA GLY A 1028 -48.05 6.86 17.11
C GLY A 1028 -47.97 5.74 18.16
N ASN A 1029 -46.79 5.17 18.43
CA ASN A 1029 -46.60 4.19 19.51
C ASN A 1029 -45.32 4.49 20.31
N LYS A 1030 -45.40 4.33 21.63
CA LYS A 1030 -44.34 4.72 22.58
C LYS A 1030 -43.31 3.59 22.77
N HIS A 1031 -42.12 3.97 23.26
CA HIS A 1031 -41.03 3.10 23.74
C HIS A 1031 -39.95 2.61 22.75
N LEU A 1032 -39.63 3.38 21.70
CA LEU A 1032 -38.32 3.31 21.02
C LEU A 1032 -37.53 4.62 21.22
N PRO A 1033 -36.24 4.57 21.60
CA PRO A 1033 -35.40 5.78 21.69
C PRO A 1033 -35.03 6.29 20.29
N PRO A 1034 -34.97 7.62 20.05
CA PRO A 1034 -34.59 8.15 18.76
C PRO A 1034 -33.12 7.85 18.44
N PHE A 1035 -32.83 7.42 17.21
CA PHE A 1035 -31.45 7.34 16.71
C PHE A 1035 -30.86 8.75 16.64
N CYS A 1036 -29.76 8.99 17.36
CA CYS A 1036 -29.12 10.29 17.45
C CYS A 1036 -27.61 10.19 17.24
N VAL A 1037 -27.05 11.17 16.53
CA VAL A 1037 -25.60 11.37 16.37
C VAL A 1037 -25.22 12.76 16.89
N HIS A 1038 -24.09 12.86 17.57
CA HIS A 1038 -23.63 14.14 18.13
C HIS A 1038 -22.97 14.99 17.05
N LYS A 1039 -23.30 16.29 17.01
CA LYS A 1039 -22.50 17.24 16.22
C LYS A 1039 -21.13 17.36 16.87
N ARG A 1040 -20.07 17.23 16.08
CA ARG A 1040 -18.72 17.52 16.51
C ARG A 1040 -18.21 18.77 15.80
N GLU A 1041 -18.16 19.87 16.53
CA GLU A 1041 -17.52 21.09 16.05
C GLU A 1041 -16.05 20.85 15.68
N LEU A 1042 -15.58 21.60 14.67
CA LEU A 1042 -14.25 21.50 14.08
C LEU A 1042 -13.19 22.12 15.00
N TYR A 1043 -12.95 21.50 16.16
CA TYR A 1043 -11.92 21.91 17.12
C TYR A 1043 -10.50 21.70 16.57
N PHE A 1044 -9.99 22.74 15.91
CA PHE A 1044 -8.59 22.89 15.49
C PHE A 1044 -7.61 22.66 16.65
N PRO A 1045 -6.58 21.81 16.48
CA PRO A 1045 -5.45 21.72 17.39
C PRO A 1045 -4.12 22.15 16.72
N LEU A 1046 -4.16 23.01 15.70
CA LEU A 1046 -3.02 23.49 14.92
C LEU A 1046 -3.15 24.98 14.56
N LEU A 1047 -1.98 25.60 14.35
CA LEU A 1047 -1.67 26.86 13.65
C LEU A 1047 -2.81 27.88 13.43
N LEU A 1048 -2.68 29.06 14.04
CA LEU A 1048 -3.38 30.26 13.54
C LEU A 1048 -2.78 30.65 12.19
N ASP A 1049 -3.60 30.53 11.13
CA ASP A 1049 -3.79 31.52 10.04
C ASP A 1049 -4.71 30.93 8.95
N GLU A 1050 -4.79 29.60 8.80
CA GLU A 1050 -5.61 28.90 7.78
C GLU A 1050 -7.13 28.91 8.05
N VAL A 1051 -7.56 29.36 9.23
CA VAL A 1051 -8.96 29.22 9.71
C VAL A 1051 -9.97 30.02 8.87
N SER A 1052 -9.59 31.19 8.35
CA SER A 1052 -10.57 32.16 7.80
C SER A 1052 -11.20 31.72 6.48
N MET A 1053 -10.42 31.29 5.48
CA MET A 1053 -10.97 30.81 4.20
C MET A 1053 -11.75 29.50 4.34
N TYR A 1054 -11.40 28.68 5.34
CA TYR A 1054 -12.04 27.39 5.59
C TYR A 1054 -13.39 27.52 6.30
N GLN A 1055 -13.65 28.64 6.99
CA GLN A 1055 -14.94 28.89 7.64
C GLN A 1055 -16.06 29.24 6.66
N GLU A 1056 -15.77 29.94 5.56
CA GLU A 1056 -16.78 30.24 4.52
C GLU A 1056 -17.16 28.99 3.72
N TYR A 1057 -16.19 28.16 3.31
CA TYR A 1057 -16.43 27.00 2.45
C TYR A 1057 -17.16 25.81 3.13
N HIS A 1058 -17.22 25.81 4.47
CA HIS A 1058 -17.78 24.73 5.27
C HIS A 1058 -18.83 25.18 6.30
N GLN A 1059 -19.34 26.41 6.17
CA GLN A 1059 -20.41 26.93 7.03
C GLN A 1059 -21.65 26.02 6.93
N GLY A 1060 -22.16 25.55 8.07
CA GLY A 1060 -23.31 24.63 8.14
C GLY A 1060 -23.00 23.14 8.01
N LYS A 1061 -21.74 22.74 7.76
CA LYS A 1061 -21.33 21.33 7.60
C LYS A 1061 -20.64 20.79 8.85
N TYR A 1062 -20.91 19.52 9.18
CA TYR A 1062 -20.50 18.90 10.44
C TYR A 1062 -19.94 17.50 10.25
N HIS A 1063 -18.96 17.15 11.08
CA HIS A 1063 -18.69 15.75 11.42
C HIS A 1063 -19.69 15.26 12.47
N LEU A 1064 -20.27 14.09 12.24
CA LEU A 1064 -21.26 13.47 13.14
C LEU A 1064 -20.63 12.24 13.81
N VAL A 1065 -20.80 12.08 15.14
CA VAL A 1065 -20.17 10.98 15.90
C VAL A 1065 -21.17 10.23 16.77
N ALA A 1066 -21.00 8.91 16.90
CA ALA A 1066 -21.87 8.05 17.72
C ALA A 1066 -21.86 8.43 19.21
N SER A 1067 -20.76 8.98 19.73
CA SER A 1067 -20.72 9.69 21.01
C SER A 1067 -19.49 10.59 21.12
N ASN A 1068 -19.54 11.57 22.02
CA ASN A 1068 -18.45 12.53 22.27
C ASN A 1068 -17.11 11.89 22.71
N LYS A 1069 -17.10 10.60 23.09
CA LYS A 1069 -15.89 9.86 23.48
C LYS A 1069 -15.30 9.01 22.33
N ILE A 1070 -15.99 8.91 21.20
CA ILE A 1070 -15.65 8.02 20.08
C ILE A 1070 -14.85 8.80 19.02
N LYS A 1071 -13.71 8.25 18.59
CA LYS A 1071 -12.82 8.85 17.56
C LYS A 1071 -13.27 8.58 16.11
N PHE A 1072 -14.50 8.13 15.93
CA PHE A 1072 -15.04 7.62 14.67
C PHE A 1072 -16.23 8.48 14.26
N CYS A 1073 -16.27 8.86 12.98
CA CYS A 1073 -17.24 9.76 12.38
C CYS A 1073 -18.16 8.97 11.45
N LEU A 1074 -19.40 9.43 11.29
CA LEU A 1074 -20.41 8.83 10.42
C LEU A 1074 -19.92 8.98 8.98
N ASP A 1075 -19.68 7.86 8.32
CA ASP A 1075 -19.07 7.83 6.99
C ASP A 1075 -20.10 7.46 5.92
N ALA A 1076 -20.13 8.22 4.83
CA ALA A 1076 -20.92 7.91 3.64
C ALA A 1076 -20.04 7.35 2.49
N SER A 1077 -18.76 7.11 2.75
CA SER A 1077 -17.87 6.48 1.78
C SER A 1077 -18.29 5.03 1.57
N PRO A 1078 -18.46 4.56 0.32
CA PRO A 1078 -18.43 3.12 0.05
C PRO A 1078 -17.03 2.54 0.32
N LYS A 1079 -15.97 3.37 0.21
CA LYS A 1079 -14.58 2.92 0.10
C LYS A 1079 -13.93 2.52 1.42
N HIS A 1080 -14.31 1.37 1.97
CA HIS A 1080 -13.43 0.60 2.84
C HIS A 1080 -13.78 -0.90 2.78
N LYS A 1081 -12.85 -1.74 2.31
CA LYS A 1081 -12.89 -3.18 2.61
C LYS A 1081 -12.93 -3.33 4.13
N LEU A 1082 -14.05 -3.78 4.69
CA LEU A 1082 -14.15 -4.19 6.08
C LEU A 1082 -13.69 -5.64 6.16
N THR A 1083 -12.53 -5.88 6.75
CA THR A 1083 -12.15 -7.26 7.10
C THR A 1083 -13.12 -7.83 8.13
N SER A 1084 -13.19 -9.15 8.28
CA SER A 1084 -14.04 -9.82 9.28
C SER A 1084 -13.80 -9.37 10.74
N LYS A 1085 -12.66 -8.71 11.03
CA LYS A 1085 -12.35 -8.05 12.32
C LYS A 1085 -13.06 -6.70 12.53
N GLU A 1086 -13.49 -6.04 11.45
CA GLU A 1086 -13.99 -4.65 11.46
C GLU A 1086 -15.51 -4.56 11.35
N PHE A 1087 -16.17 -5.64 10.91
CA PHE A 1087 -17.63 -5.79 10.76
C PHE A 1087 -18.44 -5.35 11.99
N LYS A 1088 -17.86 -5.42 13.19
CA LYS A 1088 -18.47 -4.99 14.47
C LYS A 1088 -18.70 -3.46 14.63
N ARG A 1089 -18.57 -2.63 13.58
CA ARG A 1089 -18.70 -1.14 13.67
C ARG A 1089 -19.57 -0.42 12.64
N GLY A 1090 -20.16 -1.13 11.67
CA GLY A 1090 -21.43 -0.78 11.00
C GLY A 1090 -21.54 0.47 10.10
N THR A 1091 -21.04 1.65 10.52
CA THR A 1091 -21.24 2.94 9.80
C THR A 1091 -20.25 4.05 10.20
N PHE A 1092 -19.31 3.77 11.10
CA PHE A 1092 -18.42 4.79 11.67
C PHE A 1092 -16.94 4.45 11.45
N SER A 1093 -16.26 5.20 10.59
CA SER A 1093 -14.82 5.07 10.31
C SER A 1093 -14.01 6.10 11.13
N PRO A 1094 -12.67 5.96 11.26
CA PRO A 1094 -11.86 6.94 12.00
C PRO A 1094 -11.98 8.33 11.37
N CYS A 1095 -12.31 9.35 12.18
CA CYS A 1095 -12.55 10.71 11.68
C CYS A 1095 -11.38 11.26 10.85
N ARG A 1096 -11.60 11.48 9.54
CA ARG A 1096 -10.68 12.09 8.57
C ARG A 1096 -11.25 13.44 8.11
N TRP A 1097 -10.46 14.24 7.40
CA TRP A 1097 -10.93 15.47 6.78
C TRP A 1097 -11.30 15.18 5.32
N ASP A 1098 -12.47 14.58 5.12
CA ASP A 1098 -12.91 14.03 3.84
C ASP A 1098 -14.40 14.32 3.63
N SER A 1099 -14.74 14.64 2.38
CA SER A 1099 -16.08 14.93 1.87
C SER A 1099 -17.14 13.89 2.26
N ASN A 1100 -16.76 12.62 2.33
CA ASN A 1100 -17.64 11.50 2.69
C ASN A 1100 -18.08 11.50 4.16
N GLN A 1101 -17.35 12.16 5.06
CA GLN A 1101 -17.68 12.29 6.48
C GLN A 1101 -18.34 13.63 6.85
N MET A 1102 -18.57 14.50 5.86
CA MET A 1102 -19.11 15.85 6.03
C MET A 1102 -20.62 15.89 5.72
N TRP A 1103 -21.44 16.19 6.73
CA TRP A 1103 -22.90 16.17 6.65
C TRP A 1103 -23.53 17.54 6.91
N GLU A 1104 -24.66 17.80 6.25
CA GLU A 1104 -25.40 19.07 6.29
C GLU A 1104 -26.88 18.83 6.61
N LEU A 1105 -27.46 19.62 7.53
CA LEU A 1105 -28.85 19.47 7.96
C LEU A 1105 -29.71 20.59 7.37
N ASN A 1106 -30.57 20.24 6.42
CA ASN A 1106 -31.44 21.20 5.73
C ASN A 1106 -32.64 21.62 6.60
N PRO A 1107 -33.17 22.86 6.42
CA PRO A 1107 -34.37 23.34 7.14
C PRO A 1107 -35.65 22.52 6.91
N ASN A 1108 -35.70 21.70 5.86
CA ASN A 1108 -36.82 20.79 5.54
C ASN A 1108 -36.75 19.44 6.29
N GLY A 1109 -35.76 19.25 7.18
CA GLY A 1109 -35.57 18.04 7.99
C GLY A 1109 -34.83 16.90 7.30
N THR A 1110 -34.12 17.15 6.19
CA THR A 1110 -33.26 16.15 5.53
C THR A 1110 -31.78 16.32 5.90
N LEU A 1111 -31.06 15.23 6.14
CA LEU A 1111 -29.63 15.24 6.44
C LEU A 1111 -28.84 14.75 5.20
N VAL A 1112 -28.14 15.66 4.53
CA VAL A 1112 -27.42 15.45 3.27
C VAL A 1112 -25.96 15.10 3.52
N ASN A 1113 -25.37 14.26 2.68
CA ASN A 1113 -23.92 14.03 2.65
C ASN A 1113 -23.21 14.85 1.56
N SER A 1114 -22.04 15.41 1.88
CA SER A 1114 -21.29 16.31 0.98
C SER A 1114 -20.56 15.63 -0.19
N TYR A 1115 -20.37 14.31 -0.16
CA TYR A 1115 -19.71 13.55 -1.23
C TYR A 1115 -20.72 12.97 -2.23
N SER A 1116 -21.77 12.33 -1.73
CA SER A 1116 -22.78 11.67 -2.57
C SER A 1116 -23.96 12.55 -2.96
N GLY A 1117 -24.21 13.66 -2.26
CA GLY A 1117 -25.41 14.48 -2.43
C GLY A 1117 -26.71 13.80 -1.96
N LEU A 1118 -26.63 12.57 -1.45
CA LEU A 1118 -27.76 11.79 -0.98
C LEU A 1118 -28.12 12.11 0.48
N CYS A 1119 -29.37 11.82 0.84
CA CYS A 1119 -29.89 12.03 2.19
C CYS A 1119 -29.92 10.74 3.00
N ALA A 1120 -29.56 10.84 4.28
CA ALA A 1120 -29.67 9.73 5.22
C ALA A 1120 -31.12 9.47 5.64
N ILE A 1121 -31.50 8.19 5.70
CA ILE A 1121 -32.70 7.67 6.33
C ILE A 1121 -32.35 6.63 7.38
N ILE A 1122 -33.22 6.46 8.39
CA ILE A 1122 -33.16 5.37 9.35
C ILE A 1122 -34.27 4.36 9.05
N GLU A 1123 -33.87 3.15 8.63
CA GLU A 1123 -34.76 1.99 8.56
C GLU A 1123 -34.57 1.17 9.85
N SER A 1124 -35.60 1.17 10.69
CA SER A 1124 -35.71 0.27 11.84
C SER A 1124 -36.21 -1.09 11.37
N ARG A 1125 -35.37 -2.12 11.43
CA ARG A 1125 -35.81 -3.51 11.32
C ARG A 1125 -35.98 -4.11 12.70
N GLU A 1126 -37.03 -4.90 12.90
CA GLU A 1126 -37.06 -5.89 13.97
C GLU A 1126 -36.27 -7.11 13.50
N ASP A 1127 -34.94 -7.03 13.58
CA ASP A 1127 -34.11 -8.15 13.20
C ASP A 1127 -34.26 -9.25 14.25
N ILE A 1128 -34.69 -10.43 13.80
CA ILE A 1128 -34.48 -11.68 14.52
C ILE A 1128 -32.98 -11.99 14.37
N ILE A 1129 -32.16 -11.42 15.25
CA ILE A 1129 -30.73 -11.66 15.26
C ILE A 1129 -30.51 -13.12 15.71
N ASN A 1130 -30.24 -14.02 14.76
CA ASN A 1130 -29.76 -15.37 15.02
C ASN A 1130 -28.33 -15.29 15.61
N SER A 1131 -28.27 -15.02 16.91
CA SER A 1131 -27.06 -14.73 17.66
C SER A 1131 -26.24 -15.99 17.94
N GLY A 1132 -25.67 -16.58 16.88
CA GLY A 1132 -24.82 -17.78 16.95
C GLY A 1132 -23.83 -17.96 15.81
N GLY A 1133 -23.92 -17.19 14.71
CA GLY A 1133 -23.19 -17.50 13.48
C GLY A 1133 -23.80 -18.69 12.73
N LEU A 1134 -25.11 -18.85 12.81
CA LEU A 1134 -25.87 -19.88 12.11
C LEU A 1134 -26.73 -19.21 11.04
N HIS A 1135 -26.64 -19.72 9.82
CA HIS A 1135 -27.43 -19.27 8.68
C HIS A 1135 -28.17 -20.46 8.08
N SER A 1136 -29.26 -20.18 7.39
CA SER A 1136 -30.05 -21.20 6.70
C SER A 1136 -30.71 -20.60 5.48
N TRP A 1137 -30.71 -21.32 4.37
CA TRP A 1137 -31.31 -20.89 3.11
C TRP A 1137 -32.39 -21.87 2.67
N ILE A 1138 -33.40 -21.35 1.96
CA ILE A 1138 -34.47 -22.13 1.34
C ILE A 1138 -34.54 -21.82 -0.16
N ALA A 1139 -34.86 -22.83 -0.95
CA ALA A 1139 -35.13 -22.71 -2.38
C ALA A 1139 -36.15 -23.78 -2.84
N VAL A 1140 -36.75 -23.59 -4.00
CA VAL A 1140 -37.77 -24.47 -4.60
C VAL A 1140 -37.25 -25.01 -5.93
N GLY A 1141 -37.19 -26.34 -6.07
CA GLY A 1141 -36.84 -27.00 -7.32
C GLY A 1141 -37.99 -27.05 -8.34
N ARG A 1142 -37.65 -27.41 -9.58
CA ARG A 1142 -38.57 -27.38 -10.72
C ARG A 1142 -39.60 -28.52 -10.76
N LYS A 1143 -39.43 -29.57 -9.96
CA LYS A 1143 -40.40 -30.69 -9.84
C LYS A 1143 -41.37 -30.49 -8.68
N GLY A 1144 -41.06 -29.58 -7.76
CA GLY A 1144 -41.84 -29.32 -6.56
C GLY A 1144 -41.06 -29.48 -5.25
N GLU A 1145 -39.86 -30.05 -5.31
CA GLU A 1145 -38.98 -30.26 -4.16
C GLU A 1145 -38.58 -28.94 -3.48
N VAL A 1146 -38.25 -29.00 -2.19
CA VAL A 1146 -37.80 -27.86 -1.38
C VAL A 1146 -36.41 -28.15 -0.86
N TYR A 1147 -35.45 -27.30 -1.22
CA TYR A 1147 -34.07 -27.39 -0.76
C TYR A 1147 -33.89 -26.51 0.47
N ILE A 1148 -33.26 -27.06 1.50
CA ILE A 1148 -32.97 -26.36 2.76
C ILE A 1148 -31.50 -26.59 3.11
N ALA A 1149 -30.72 -25.52 3.04
CA ALA A 1149 -29.33 -25.55 3.47
C ALA A 1149 -29.21 -24.97 4.88
N PHE A 1150 -28.54 -25.68 5.78
CA PHE A 1150 -28.13 -25.20 7.10
C PHE A 1150 -26.60 -24.98 7.10
N PHE A 1151 -26.15 -23.87 7.69
CA PHE A 1151 -24.74 -23.47 7.69
C PHE A 1151 -24.29 -23.14 9.11
N ASN A 1152 -23.18 -23.76 9.53
CA ASN A 1152 -22.60 -23.56 10.85
C ASN A 1152 -21.31 -22.73 10.77
N LEU A 1153 -21.44 -21.40 10.86
CA LEU A 1153 -20.28 -20.50 10.79
C LEU A 1153 -19.59 -20.31 12.16
N SER A 1154 -19.71 -21.28 13.06
CA SER A 1154 -19.12 -21.26 14.40
C SER A 1154 -17.99 -22.28 14.56
N GLU A 1155 -17.09 -22.01 15.51
CA GLU A 1155 -15.89 -22.82 15.81
C GLU A 1155 -16.21 -24.15 16.55
N GLN A 1156 -17.47 -24.64 16.49
CA GLN A 1156 -17.96 -25.81 17.22
C GLN A 1156 -19.05 -26.55 16.42
N LYS A 1157 -19.17 -27.88 16.57
CA LYS A 1157 -20.25 -28.67 15.97
C LYS A 1157 -21.61 -28.33 16.59
N MET A 1158 -22.61 -28.05 15.76
CA MET A 1158 -23.94 -27.60 16.18
C MET A 1158 -25.04 -28.50 15.61
N VAL A 1159 -26.02 -28.87 16.43
CA VAL A 1159 -27.28 -29.44 15.93
C VAL A 1159 -28.19 -28.29 15.54
N ILE A 1160 -28.66 -28.30 14.30
CA ILE A 1160 -29.55 -27.28 13.72
C ILE A 1160 -30.87 -27.93 13.35
N SER A 1161 -31.97 -27.29 13.73
CA SER A 1161 -33.34 -27.81 13.63
C SER A 1161 -34.28 -26.78 13.02
N ALA A 1162 -35.29 -27.23 12.27
CA ALA A 1162 -36.39 -26.39 11.83
C ALA A 1162 -37.74 -27.12 11.94
N GLN A 1163 -38.81 -26.37 12.14
CA GLN A 1163 -40.17 -26.89 12.07
C GLN A 1163 -40.70 -26.79 10.64
N VAL A 1164 -41.30 -27.88 10.15
CA VAL A 1164 -41.94 -27.97 8.84
C VAL A 1164 -43.04 -26.90 8.68
N SER A 1165 -43.79 -26.63 9.75
CA SER A 1165 -44.80 -25.56 9.81
C SER A 1165 -44.24 -24.14 9.64
N ASN A 1166 -42.94 -23.92 9.84
CA ASN A 1166 -42.31 -22.62 9.57
C ASN A 1166 -41.97 -22.44 8.08
N LEU A 1167 -41.86 -23.51 7.28
CA LEU A 1167 -41.53 -23.43 5.84
C LEU A 1167 -42.60 -22.65 5.07
N ALA A 1168 -43.88 -22.86 5.42
CA ALA A 1168 -45.03 -22.12 4.90
C ALA A 1168 -44.97 -20.59 5.15
N LYS A 1169 -44.12 -20.10 6.06
CA LYS A 1169 -43.92 -18.65 6.28
C LYS A 1169 -43.02 -18.00 5.22
N SER A 1170 -42.16 -18.78 4.58
CA SER A 1170 -41.26 -18.31 3.50
C SER A 1170 -41.70 -18.81 2.11
N LEU A 1171 -42.47 -19.92 2.07
CA LEU A 1171 -43.12 -20.45 0.87
C LEU A 1171 -44.65 -20.51 1.06
N PRO A 1172 -45.32 -19.35 1.17
CA PRO A 1172 -46.77 -19.30 1.39
C PRO A 1172 -47.56 -19.90 0.22
N GLY A 1173 -48.61 -20.67 0.53
CA GLY A 1173 -49.48 -21.30 -0.46
C GLY A 1173 -49.06 -22.71 -0.90
N ARG A 1174 -47.99 -23.28 -0.31
CA ARG A 1174 -47.69 -24.71 -0.36
C ARG A 1174 -48.20 -25.41 0.88
N ASP A 1175 -48.66 -26.65 0.72
CA ASP A 1175 -48.84 -27.55 1.87
C ASP A 1175 -47.49 -28.19 2.25
N PHE A 1176 -47.38 -28.52 3.53
CA PHE A 1176 -46.27 -29.18 4.18
C PHE A 1176 -46.78 -30.19 5.22
N SER A 1177 -48.02 -30.66 5.08
CA SER A 1177 -48.69 -31.60 5.99
C SER A 1177 -48.01 -32.97 6.04
N SER A 1178 -47.47 -33.42 4.90
CA SER A 1178 -46.61 -34.58 4.76
C SER A 1178 -45.35 -34.20 3.98
N CYS A 1179 -44.17 -34.56 4.49
CA CYS A 1179 -42.88 -34.34 3.85
C CYS A 1179 -41.92 -35.51 4.17
N GLU A 1180 -41.23 -36.01 3.16
CA GLU A 1180 -40.07 -36.90 3.30
C GLU A 1180 -38.79 -36.16 2.91
N GLY A 1181 -37.65 -36.53 3.50
CA GLY A 1181 -36.40 -35.79 3.30
C GLY A 1181 -35.13 -36.63 3.28
N SER A 1182 -34.11 -36.12 2.62
CA SER A 1182 -32.76 -36.70 2.57
C SER A 1182 -31.67 -35.63 2.65
N GLU A 1183 -30.57 -35.92 3.35
CA GLU A 1183 -29.38 -35.06 3.41
C GLU A 1183 -28.40 -35.43 2.27
N VAL A 1184 -27.88 -34.43 1.55
CA VAL A 1184 -27.17 -34.62 0.28
C VAL A 1184 -25.72 -35.07 0.44
N TRP A 1185 -25.07 -34.77 1.56
CA TRP A 1185 -23.67 -35.12 1.81
C TRP A 1185 -23.48 -36.48 2.48
N SER A 1186 -24.42 -36.94 3.31
CA SER A 1186 -24.40 -38.30 3.88
C SER A 1186 -25.30 -39.30 3.15
N GLY A 1187 -26.34 -38.83 2.46
CA GLY A 1187 -27.37 -39.68 1.85
C GLY A 1187 -28.42 -40.20 2.83
N ASP A 1188 -28.37 -39.81 4.11
CA ASP A 1188 -29.30 -40.28 5.15
C ASP A 1188 -30.71 -39.72 4.97
N ALA A 1189 -31.71 -40.54 5.31
CA ALA A 1189 -33.11 -40.10 5.41
C ALA A 1189 -33.30 -39.19 6.63
N VAL A 1190 -33.83 -37.99 6.40
CA VAL A 1190 -34.06 -36.97 7.44
C VAL A 1190 -35.36 -37.28 8.18
N GLN A 1191 -35.24 -37.73 9.43
CA GLN A 1191 -36.40 -37.99 10.28
C GLN A 1191 -37.09 -36.69 10.70
N ILE A 1192 -38.42 -36.64 10.51
CA ILE A 1192 -39.27 -35.53 10.93
C ILE A 1192 -40.11 -35.97 12.14
N THR A 1193 -39.75 -35.49 13.32
CA THR A 1193 -40.35 -35.88 14.61
C THR A 1193 -41.12 -34.70 15.20
N GLU A 1194 -42.39 -34.89 15.55
CA GLU A 1194 -43.30 -33.79 15.98
C GLU A 1194 -43.32 -32.59 15.01
N GLY A 1195 -43.23 -32.85 13.68
CA GLY A 1195 -43.15 -31.81 12.66
C GLY A 1195 -41.85 -30.99 12.66
N THR A 1196 -40.80 -31.48 13.32
CA THR A 1196 -39.47 -30.87 13.40
C THR A 1196 -38.43 -31.80 12.82
N PHE A 1197 -37.57 -31.30 11.93
CA PHE A 1197 -36.39 -32.02 11.44
C PHE A 1197 -35.12 -31.39 11.99
N SER A 1198 -34.07 -32.19 12.17
CA SER A 1198 -32.79 -31.77 12.76
C SER A 1198 -31.62 -32.49 12.10
N THR A 1199 -30.48 -31.82 11.98
CA THR A 1199 -29.20 -32.44 11.56
C THR A 1199 -28.02 -31.82 12.31
N ALA A 1200 -26.92 -32.57 12.42
CA ALA A 1200 -25.70 -32.13 13.10
C ALA A 1200 -24.68 -31.63 12.08
N VAL A 1201 -24.38 -30.33 12.14
CA VAL A 1201 -23.51 -29.64 11.17
C VAL A 1201 -22.15 -29.36 11.81
N GLU A 1202 -21.08 -29.80 11.14
CA GLU A 1202 -19.70 -29.63 11.61
C GLU A 1202 -19.26 -28.15 11.68
N MET A 1203 -18.16 -27.89 12.38
CA MET A 1203 -17.50 -26.58 12.38
C MET A 1203 -17.21 -26.14 10.94
N HIS A 1204 -17.71 -24.95 10.57
CA HIS A 1204 -17.62 -24.35 9.22
C HIS A 1204 -18.32 -25.16 8.11
N GLY A 1205 -19.02 -26.25 8.48
CA GLY A 1205 -19.73 -27.12 7.57
C GLY A 1205 -21.13 -26.65 7.22
N SER A 1206 -21.74 -27.40 6.31
CA SER A 1206 -23.12 -27.23 5.87
C SER A 1206 -23.80 -28.59 5.74
N ALA A 1207 -25.11 -28.60 5.94
CA ALA A 1207 -25.98 -29.70 5.57
C ALA A 1207 -27.00 -29.19 4.56
N LEU A 1208 -27.24 -29.95 3.50
CA LEU A 1208 -28.20 -29.64 2.44
C LEU A 1208 -29.26 -30.72 2.42
N ILE A 1209 -30.48 -30.35 2.75
CA ILE A 1209 -31.63 -31.25 2.83
C ILE A 1209 -32.52 -31.01 1.62
N VAL A 1210 -32.90 -32.09 0.93
CA VAL A 1210 -33.99 -32.10 -0.05
C VAL A 1210 -35.24 -32.61 0.64
N LEU A 1211 -36.32 -31.82 0.65
CA LEU A 1211 -37.64 -32.24 1.09
C LEU A 1211 -38.58 -32.41 -0.10
N ASN A 1212 -39.27 -33.55 -0.16
CA ASN A 1212 -40.42 -33.78 -1.03
C ASN A 1212 -41.68 -33.74 -0.16
N CYS A 1213 -42.53 -32.75 -0.37
CA CYS A 1213 -43.80 -32.59 0.37
C CYS A 1213 -44.98 -32.81 -0.59
N SER A 1214 -46.05 -33.43 -0.07
CA SER A 1214 -47.21 -33.92 -0.83
C SER A 1214 -48.52 -33.30 -0.34
#